data_AF-A0A2E2TSE7-F1
#
_entry.id   AF-A0A2E2TSE7-F1
#
_cell.length_a   1.000
_cell.length_b   1.000
_cell.length_c   1.000
_cell.angle_alpha   90.00
_cell.angle_beta   90.00
_cell.angle_gamma   90.00
#
_symmetry.space_group_name_H-M   'P 1'
#
loop_
_entity.id
_entity.type
_entity.pdbx_description
1 polymer ?
#
loop_
_entity_poly.entity_id
_entity_poly.type
_entity_poly.pdbx_seq_one_letter_code
_entity_poly.pdbx_strand_id
1 'polypeptide(L)'
;MAYAAIVSTLIFGSIFVGLSGYFQTSEGIGGYESAAEDDLFGTGTALGIAIDTDGDGLSDVLENTQYGTDPDDPDTDKDGMSDGWEVDHGLNPLDNGESEDLLQDPGEADTDDANIANETDSWPDPSQGPNGDPDRDGLINKIEEELGTDPQRSDTDNDGLNDRWESLYTMTVQTPGGDVTLFDPLNGNWDCLLLDQAMEDTLSTRFNGEGDVADWDDLANSLGAHSCDMVLDTDDDGLANFEEESFGTNPTARDSDMDLIDDIVEVSNVSVGLFVGVGENCNIPLLESVTRTAPFQDQDRSWFMMDMDGDGLLNGPSDWDTDGDGMPDGFEFCYSNVLDQPNNNALETLNPANASDGYGDWDEDGMNNYEEYQVANIFGPTNFTSPWRMDTDLDGMPDGWESTNGLHPRDGANGDLDPDHDGWDADGDGAVRYETLEFTAVVIGIDVVEDQWVDVNSTVARAQITLAGGNKQTIPMVAPVSGYVYEIHVSLGMAVESRLFTWMEIVEPEEQFTNLMEYNARDRDGDGIIDGRSTDPLNPDTDGDGLIDGIEVMGWEILVVNNGVVRTWVTSDPGLFDTDEDGLSDYTEFATVCTGGSNASNPDTDGDGLGDQTEALAGFSWEGVAYFTSPCMFDTDNDGLEDGEEVIAGKDNFLTHANNSDTDNDSLIDGNEVLFVPRPFQNPTNPLINDTDADGMLDGWEMQVKSTEDNTNSHSLWVATSTWERPGCVPSQTSDCTMNPGGYVWQNNLGGFVIEPKYQVSEMNLTGFSMPENPFCSCNGRWALDPSLDSLKDDTYDIDNDSLANGAEAPDKWNTNPVDDDTDSDMLPDGWEVYYSGLALEAGLVDNASVSAYGARGVLDPSMPDSDLDGIPDGLEDPDDDGLNRTGLIRKYCPGYNDTTNSECNIDPDSPDGQKFYDNLENYTNFEELQNGTNPISNDTDGDDWNDGPEVYYQDHDNDGMATGWEFHFKFDPFDAADRMVDQDGDGHVNYCEYKWDTNPRDPTSFPGQGELCDPFAQ
;
A
#
# COMPACT_ATOMS: atom_id res chain seq x y z
N MET A 1 64.67 39.28 3.21
CA MET A 1 65.82 39.15 4.14
C MET A 1 65.52 38.29 5.39
N ALA A 2 64.29 37.79 5.57
CA ALA A 2 63.98 36.72 6.54
C ALA A 2 64.17 35.30 5.95
N TYR A 3 64.02 35.13 4.63
CA TYR A 3 64.24 33.85 3.92
C TYR A 3 65.69 33.34 3.92
N ALA A 4 66.69 34.21 4.08
CA ALA A 4 68.10 33.79 4.07
C ALA A 4 68.62 33.34 5.46
N ALA A 5 67.91 33.68 6.54
CA ALA A 5 68.29 33.27 7.89
C ALA A 5 67.76 31.87 8.22
N ILE A 6 66.54 31.54 7.79
CA ILE A 6 65.90 30.24 8.03
C ILE A 6 66.57 29.13 7.19
N VAL A 7 66.95 29.43 5.95
CA VAL A 7 67.70 28.48 5.10
C VAL A 7 69.14 28.27 5.62
N SER A 8 69.72 29.25 6.34
CA SER A 8 71.06 29.10 6.92
C SER A 8 71.08 28.33 8.24
N THR A 9 69.95 28.20 8.96
CA THR A 9 69.85 27.35 10.16
C THR A 9 69.43 25.92 9.81
N LEU A 10 68.60 25.73 8.78
CA LEU A 10 68.22 24.40 8.29
C LEU A 10 69.36 23.67 7.57
N ILE A 11 70.21 24.37 6.79
CA ILE A 11 71.38 23.75 6.15
C ILE A 11 72.50 23.43 7.15
N PHE A 12 72.58 24.12 8.29
CA PHE A 12 73.54 23.78 9.35
C PHE A 12 73.03 22.72 10.33
N GLY A 13 71.71 22.53 10.45
CA GLY A 13 71.10 21.43 11.21
C GLY A 13 71.18 20.08 10.46
N SER A 14 70.96 20.07 9.15
CA SER A 14 71.00 18.83 8.35
C SER A 14 72.41 18.32 8.04
N ILE A 15 73.46 19.14 8.24
CA ILE A 15 74.86 18.70 8.13
C ILE A 15 75.37 18.10 9.45
N PHE A 16 74.67 18.28 10.58
CA PHE A 16 75.07 17.70 11.88
C PHE A 16 74.29 16.45 12.29
N VAL A 17 73.11 16.19 11.72
CA VAL A 17 72.33 14.97 12.01
C VAL A 17 72.53 13.88 10.95
N GLY A 18 72.86 14.24 9.70
CA GLY A 18 73.10 13.26 8.62
C GLY A 18 74.53 12.69 8.53
N LEU A 19 75.37 12.89 9.55
CA LEU A 19 76.77 12.41 9.55
C LEU A 19 77.22 11.78 10.88
N SER A 20 76.31 11.54 11.83
CA SER A 20 76.62 10.87 13.10
C SER A 20 76.10 9.44 13.21
N GLY A 21 75.09 9.02 12.45
CA GLY A 21 74.54 7.66 12.51
C GLY A 21 75.42 6.56 11.89
N TYR A 22 76.40 6.92 11.06
CA TYR A 22 77.32 5.95 10.43
C TYR A 22 78.67 5.81 11.16
N PHE A 23 78.89 6.52 12.26
CA PHE A 23 80.20 6.53 12.94
C PHE A 23 80.19 6.05 14.40
N GLN A 24 79.12 5.41 14.88
CA GLN A 24 79.14 4.75 16.20
C GLN A 24 79.36 3.23 16.18
N THR A 25 79.52 2.61 15.01
CA THR A 25 79.95 1.19 14.92
C THR A 25 81.41 1.02 14.46
N SER A 26 82.17 2.10 14.26
CA SER A 26 83.61 1.97 14.03
C SER A 26 84.43 3.03 14.76
N GLU A 27 84.99 2.64 15.92
CA GLU A 27 86.21 3.29 16.42
C GLU A 27 87.28 2.26 16.82
N GLY A 28 87.96 1.75 15.79
CA GLY A 28 89.42 1.72 15.87
C GLY A 28 89.95 3.13 15.66
N ILE A 29 90.10 3.94 16.73
CA ILE A 29 91.12 4.99 16.97
C ILE A 29 90.62 5.88 18.14
N GLY A 30 91.03 5.54 19.36
CA GLY A 30 90.74 6.38 20.52
C GLY A 30 91.10 5.71 21.83
N GLY A 31 92.39 5.39 22.01
CA GLY A 31 92.86 4.61 23.16
C GLY A 31 92.45 5.15 24.52
N TYR A 32 91.43 4.52 25.10
CA TYR A 32 91.29 4.32 26.53
C TYR A 32 91.04 2.83 26.73
N GLU A 33 92.00 2.17 27.36
CA GLU A 33 91.83 0.80 27.85
C GLU A 33 90.66 0.79 28.83
N SER A 34 89.75 -0.18 28.70
CA SER A 34 88.79 -0.48 29.76
C SER A 34 89.58 -0.83 31.01
N ALA A 35 89.37 -0.08 32.08
CA ALA A 35 89.99 -0.35 33.37
C ALA A 35 89.26 -1.51 34.07
N ALA A 36 89.21 -2.67 33.42
CA ALA A 36 88.72 -3.92 33.96
C ALA A 36 89.84 -4.97 33.84
N GLU A 37 90.96 -4.71 34.51
CA GLU A 37 91.90 -5.69 35.08
C GLU A 37 93.18 -4.97 35.53
N ASP A 38 93.11 -4.29 36.68
CA ASP A 38 94.30 -4.12 37.52
C ASP A 38 93.94 -4.64 38.92
N ASP A 39 94.20 -5.93 39.11
CA ASP A 39 94.13 -6.64 40.38
C ASP A 39 95.19 -6.06 41.34
N LEU A 40 94.86 -4.92 41.97
CA LEU A 40 95.72 -4.29 42.97
C LEU A 40 95.35 -4.78 44.38
N PHE A 41 95.61 -6.05 44.67
CA PHE A 41 95.88 -6.47 46.06
C PHE A 41 97.23 -5.90 46.53
N GLY A 42 97.24 -4.58 46.77
CA GLY A 42 98.27 -3.83 47.45
C GLY A 42 97.97 -3.75 48.95
N THR A 43 98.63 -4.60 49.73
CA THR A 43 98.48 -4.72 51.18
C THR A 43 98.53 -3.38 51.94
N GLY A 44 97.42 -3.05 52.60
CA GLY A 44 97.42 -2.45 53.94
C GLY A 44 97.10 -0.96 54.04
N THR A 45 95.82 -0.64 54.21
CA THR A 45 95.28 0.06 55.40
C THR A 45 93.77 -0.10 55.41
N ALA A 46 93.20 -0.43 56.56
CA ALA A 46 91.77 -0.64 56.76
C ALA A 46 90.94 0.56 56.28
N LEU A 47 90.16 0.36 55.22
CA LEU A 47 88.91 1.09 55.03
C LEU A 47 87.85 0.29 55.78
N GLY A 48 87.16 0.95 56.70
CA GLY A 48 86.02 0.34 57.40
C GLY A 48 85.00 -0.11 56.37
N ILE A 49 84.22 -1.12 56.76
CA ILE A 49 82.89 -1.38 56.19
C ILE A 49 82.26 0.00 56.03
N ALA A 50 82.11 0.46 54.78
CA ALA A 50 81.33 1.66 54.55
C ALA A 50 79.94 1.27 55.06
N ILE A 51 79.49 2.02 56.07
CA ILE A 51 78.16 1.81 56.59
C ILE A 51 77.24 2.29 55.47
N ASP A 52 76.23 1.49 55.19
CA ASP A 52 75.13 1.71 54.26
C ASP A 52 73.92 1.53 55.18
N THR A 53 73.32 2.65 55.58
CA THR A 53 72.45 2.73 56.75
C THR A 53 71.00 2.37 56.43
N ASP A 54 70.54 2.66 55.22
CA ASP A 54 69.23 2.33 54.67
C ASP A 54 69.22 1.05 53.80
N GLY A 55 70.37 0.62 53.29
CA GLY A 55 70.57 -0.71 52.70
C GLY A 55 70.25 -0.77 51.21
N ASP A 56 70.39 0.33 50.48
CA ASP A 56 70.07 0.46 49.06
C ASP A 56 71.24 0.10 48.12
N GLY A 57 72.44 -0.11 48.67
CA GLY A 57 73.64 -0.46 47.91
C GLY A 57 74.61 0.71 47.69
N LEU A 58 74.21 1.94 48.00
CA LEU A 58 75.08 3.10 48.09
C LEU A 58 75.63 3.20 49.53
N SER A 59 76.82 3.78 49.71
CA SER A 59 77.40 3.87 51.06
C SER A 59 77.29 5.27 51.63
N ASP A 60 77.06 5.40 52.95
CA ASP A 60 76.89 6.67 53.68
C ASP A 60 77.96 7.73 53.31
N VAL A 61 79.18 7.27 52.98
CA VAL A 61 80.30 8.14 52.61
C VAL A 61 80.16 8.66 51.19
N LEU A 62 79.74 7.85 50.23
CA LEU A 62 79.52 8.25 48.85
C LEU A 62 78.30 9.16 48.71
N GLU A 63 77.21 8.82 49.41
CA GLU A 63 75.99 9.62 49.49
C GLU A 63 76.29 11.04 50.00
N ASN A 64 76.96 11.17 51.15
CA ASN A 64 77.30 12.47 51.71
C ASN A 64 78.36 13.27 50.94
N THR A 65 79.26 12.62 50.19
CA THR A 65 80.45 13.31 49.63
C THR A 65 80.46 13.47 48.12
N GLN A 66 79.72 12.64 47.39
CA GLN A 66 79.75 12.60 45.92
C GLN A 66 78.37 12.82 45.30
N TYR A 67 77.33 12.12 45.78
CA TYR A 67 76.01 12.10 45.12
C TYR A 67 74.99 13.05 45.75
N GLY A 68 75.07 13.31 47.06
CA GLY A 68 74.21 14.27 47.75
C GLY A 68 72.88 13.71 48.26
N THR A 69 72.73 12.38 48.26
CA THR A 69 71.57 11.62 48.75
C THR A 69 71.53 11.50 50.27
N ASP A 70 70.38 11.15 50.86
CA ASP A 70 70.18 11.03 52.32
C ASP A 70 70.49 9.60 52.80
N PRO A 71 71.58 9.36 53.57
CA PRO A 71 71.99 8.00 53.98
C PRO A 71 71.00 7.20 54.83
N ASP A 72 69.90 7.83 55.27
CA ASP A 72 68.85 7.17 56.07
C ASP A 72 67.59 6.86 55.22
N ASP A 73 67.55 7.24 53.93
CA ASP A 73 66.40 7.13 53.02
C ASP A 73 66.83 6.46 51.69
N PRO A 74 66.44 5.21 51.41
CA PRO A 74 66.97 4.42 50.28
C PRO A 74 66.46 4.88 48.89
N ASP A 75 65.73 5.99 48.83
CA ASP A 75 65.08 6.62 47.67
C ASP A 75 64.89 8.10 48.04
N THR A 76 65.92 8.91 47.78
CA THR A 76 66.02 10.28 48.30
C THR A 76 64.98 11.20 47.67
N ASP A 77 64.76 11.08 46.36
CA ASP A 77 63.86 11.93 45.57
C ASP A 77 62.42 11.40 45.47
N LYS A 78 62.18 10.19 45.97
CA LYS A 78 60.88 9.54 46.21
C LYS A 78 60.12 9.20 44.94
N ASP A 79 60.85 8.83 43.90
CA ASP A 79 60.29 8.42 42.62
C ASP A 79 60.00 6.91 42.54
N GLY A 80 60.55 6.14 43.48
CA GLY A 80 60.34 4.70 43.62
C GLY A 80 61.46 3.83 43.07
N MET A 81 62.53 4.41 42.52
CA MET A 81 63.84 3.76 42.30
C MET A 81 64.75 4.02 43.50
N SER A 82 65.75 3.16 43.74
CA SER A 82 66.67 3.35 44.86
C SER A 82 67.96 4.05 44.45
N ASP A 83 68.46 4.97 45.28
CA ASP A 83 69.63 5.80 44.96
C ASP A 83 70.85 4.96 44.56
N GLY A 84 71.06 3.83 45.23
CA GLY A 84 72.13 2.87 44.93
C GLY A 84 72.00 2.17 43.58
N TRP A 85 70.78 1.87 43.12
CA TRP A 85 70.55 1.25 41.81
C TRP A 85 70.77 2.27 40.69
N GLU A 86 70.20 3.47 40.82
CA GLU A 86 70.32 4.54 39.84
C GLU A 86 71.78 4.92 39.60
N VAL A 87 72.58 5.02 40.67
CA VAL A 87 74.00 5.33 40.56
C VAL A 87 74.80 4.22 39.87
N ASP A 88 74.48 2.95 40.13
CA ASP A 88 75.17 1.81 39.50
C ASP A 88 74.93 1.77 37.99
N HIS A 89 73.75 2.20 37.55
CA HIS A 89 73.32 2.25 36.15
C HIS A 89 73.47 3.63 35.49
N GLY A 90 74.12 4.59 36.17
CA GLY A 90 74.48 5.89 35.59
C GLY A 90 73.34 6.92 35.53
N LEU A 91 72.22 6.67 36.19
CA LEU A 91 71.11 7.60 36.41
C LEU A 91 71.41 8.57 37.56
N ASN A 92 70.54 9.57 37.73
CA ASN A 92 70.71 10.63 38.73
C ASN A 92 69.77 10.45 39.93
N PRO A 93 70.26 10.03 41.11
CA PRO A 93 69.44 9.65 42.29
C PRO A 93 68.82 10.84 43.06
N LEU A 94 68.75 12.01 42.41
CA LEU A 94 68.20 13.23 42.98
C LEU A 94 67.17 13.87 42.02
N ASP A 95 66.85 13.19 40.93
CA ASP A 95 66.01 13.67 39.86
C ASP A 95 64.88 12.69 39.55
N ASN A 96 63.74 12.95 40.18
CA ASN A 96 62.51 12.16 40.01
C ASN A 96 61.84 12.28 38.62
N GLY A 97 62.46 12.99 37.66
CA GLY A 97 61.99 13.14 36.29
C GLY A 97 60.74 14.02 36.10
N GLU A 98 60.15 14.54 37.19
CA GLU A 98 58.92 15.32 37.16
C GLU A 98 59.22 16.81 37.37
N SER A 99 58.77 17.67 36.43
CA SER A 99 58.80 19.11 36.68
C SER A 99 57.76 19.47 37.73
N GLU A 100 58.16 20.11 38.83
CA GLU A 100 57.20 20.53 39.88
C GLU A 100 55.96 21.21 39.29
N ASP A 101 54.79 20.65 39.60
CA ASP A 101 53.51 21.15 39.14
C ASP A 101 53.29 22.59 39.67
N LEU A 102 52.95 23.52 38.77
CA LEU A 102 52.68 24.93 39.08
C LEU A 102 51.36 25.08 39.86
N LEU A 103 51.27 24.54 41.07
CA LEU A 103 50.18 24.79 42.01
C LEU A 103 50.36 26.09 42.81
N GLN A 104 51.06 27.08 42.24
CA GLN A 104 51.02 28.45 42.74
C GLN A 104 50.13 29.30 41.83
N ASP A 105 48.89 29.51 42.28
CA ASP A 105 48.00 30.56 41.78
C ASP A 105 48.79 31.87 41.62
N PRO A 106 48.84 32.51 40.43
CA PRO A 106 49.55 33.78 40.21
C PRO A 106 49.05 34.95 41.07
N GLY A 107 48.01 34.74 41.90
CA GLY A 107 47.39 35.73 42.76
C GLY A 107 48.06 36.03 44.10
N GLU A 108 48.93 35.17 44.65
CA GLU A 108 49.59 35.40 45.95
C GLU A 108 51.11 35.27 45.88
N ALA A 109 51.75 36.25 45.24
CA ALA A 109 53.16 36.52 45.48
C ALA A 109 53.34 37.17 46.87
N ASP A 110 53.72 36.37 47.88
CA ASP A 110 54.34 36.90 49.10
C ASP A 110 55.81 37.20 48.80
N THR A 111 56.16 38.49 48.79
CA THR A 111 57.45 39.01 48.30
C THR A 111 58.58 38.95 49.33
N ASP A 112 58.51 38.10 50.36
CA ASP A 112 59.39 38.24 51.53
C ASP A 112 60.49 37.18 51.72
N ASP A 113 60.75 36.24 50.79
CA ASP A 113 61.86 35.29 50.99
C ASP A 113 62.73 34.91 49.77
N ALA A 114 63.02 35.87 48.90
CA ALA A 114 64.04 35.72 47.85
C ALA A 114 65.48 35.95 48.37
N ASN A 115 65.96 35.15 49.33
CA ASN A 115 67.36 35.24 49.82
C ASN A 115 67.99 33.92 50.27
N ILE A 116 67.69 32.80 49.61
CA ILE A 116 68.57 31.62 49.65
C ILE A 116 68.83 31.18 48.22
N ALA A 117 69.95 31.65 47.66
CA ALA A 117 70.55 31.09 46.47
C ALA A 117 71.47 29.94 46.94
N ASN A 118 71.15 28.71 46.54
CA ASN A 118 72.15 27.67 46.38
C ASN A 118 72.03 27.15 44.94
N GLU A 119 73.10 27.31 44.19
CA GLU A 119 73.19 27.07 42.75
C GLU A 119 73.46 25.59 42.47
N THR A 120 72.43 24.80 42.15
CA THR A 120 72.50 23.57 41.31
C THR A 120 71.08 23.20 40.82
N ASP A 121 70.35 24.12 40.18
CA ASP A 121 69.16 23.75 39.40
C ASP A 121 69.64 23.28 38.02
N SER A 122 70.07 22.02 37.94
CA SER A 122 69.84 21.26 36.71
C SER A 122 68.32 21.14 36.61
N TRP A 123 67.75 21.54 35.47
CA TRP A 123 66.34 21.28 35.21
C TRP A 123 66.11 19.77 35.34
N PRO A 124 64.99 19.31 35.93
CA PRO A 124 64.64 17.88 35.96
C PRO A 124 64.74 17.35 34.54
N ASP A 125 65.54 16.32 34.33
CA ASP A 125 65.65 15.62 33.05
C ASP A 125 64.64 14.47 33.07
N PRO A 126 63.54 14.55 32.31
CA PRO A 126 62.51 13.52 32.32
C PRO A 126 63.03 12.14 31.89
N SER A 127 64.21 12.06 31.25
CA SER A 127 64.84 10.79 30.90
C SER A 127 65.49 10.07 32.09
N GLN A 128 65.73 10.74 33.21
CA GLN A 128 66.47 10.17 34.34
C GLN A 128 65.56 9.55 35.41
N GLY A 129 64.30 9.99 35.50
CA GLY A 129 63.33 9.42 36.45
C GLY A 129 62.78 8.05 36.02
N PRO A 130 61.82 7.47 36.75
CA PRO A 130 61.41 6.07 36.57
C PRO A 130 60.66 5.79 35.27
N ASN A 131 60.07 6.84 34.69
CA ASN A 131 59.36 6.81 33.40
C ASN A 131 60.23 7.32 32.24
N GLY A 132 61.50 7.60 32.50
CA GLY A 132 62.46 8.01 31.50
C GLY A 132 62.99 6.83 30.70
N ASP A 133 63.48 7.13 29.50
CA ASP A 133 64.07 6.20 28.54
C ASP A 133 65.33 6.89 27.96
N PRO A 134 66.49 6.78 28.64
CA PRO A 134 67.72 7.50 28.29
C PRO A 134 68.35 7.05 26.96
N ASP A 135 68.33 5.75 26.68
CA ASP A 135 68.98 5.12 25.52
C ASP A 135 68.04 4.94 24.31
N ARG A 136 66.73 5.13 24.52
CA ARG A 136 65.68 5.21 23.51
C ARG A 136 65.38 3.91 22.80
N ASP A 137 65.53 2.80 23.50
CA ASP A 137 65.08 1.49 23.02
C ASP A 137 63.56 1.26 23.27
N GLY A 138 62.95 2.12 24.08
CA GLY A 138 61.53 2.10 24.43
C GLY A 138 61.21 1.32 25.71
N LEU A 139 62.19 0.79 26.43
CA LEU A 139 62.04 0.39 27.83
C LEU A 139 62.23 1.63 28.72
N ILE A 140 61.43 1.72 29.78
CA ILE A 140 61.63 2.75 30.80
C ILE A 140 62.53 2.21 31.91
N ASN A 141 63.30 3.08 32.54
CA ASN A 141 64.25 2.75 33.62
C ASN A 141 63.69 1.75 34.65
N LYS A 142 62.42 1.92 35.02
CA LYS A 142 61.75 1.03 35.98
C LYS A 142 61.52 -0.40 35.48
N ILE A 143 61.21 -0.58 34.20
CA ILE A 143 61.05 -1.91 33.60
C ILE A 143 62.42 -2.57 33.44
N GLU A 144 63.43 -1.78 33.09
CA GLU A 144 64.81 -2.25 33.00
C GLU A 144 65.37 -2.69 34.34
N GLU A 145 65.02 -2.03 35.45
CA GLU A 145 65.31 -2.50 36.81
C GLU A 145 64.71 -3.90 37.05
N GLU A 146 63.50 -4.16 36.57
CA GLU A 146 62.83 -5.46 36.73
C GLU A 146 63.44 -6.55 35.84
N LEU A 147 63.88 -6.20 34.63
CA LEU A 147 64.49 -7.12 33.66
C LEU A 147 65.99 -7.34 33.92
N GLY A 148 66.65 -6.40 34.60
CA GLY A 148 68.09 -6.39 34.86
C GLY A 148 68.93 -5.89 33.68
N THR A 149 68.33 -5.18 32.73
CA THR A 149 68.98 -4.55 31.58
C THR A 149 69.61 -3.21 31.98
N ASP A 150 70.44 -2.63 31.12
CA ASP A 150 71.21 -1.40 31.38
C ASP A 150 70.52 -0.17 30.76
N PRO A 151 69.91 0.73 31.56
CA PRO A 151 69.18 1.92 31.10
C PRO A 151 69.93 2.95 30.26
N GLN A 152 71.22 2.75 30.05
CA GLN A 152 72.06 3.60 29.23
C GLN A 152 72.47 2.92 27.92
N ARG A 153 72.03 1.68 27.69
CA ARG A 153 72.44 0.84 26.57
C ARG A 153 71.25 0.06 26.06
N SER A 154 70.79 0.49 24.88
CA SER A 154 69.69 -0.13 24.15
C SER A 154 69.86 -1.62 23.85
N ASP A 155 71.09 -2.15 23.91
CA ASP A 155 71.45 -3.55 23.72
C ASP A 155 72.43 -3.92 24.85
N THR A 156 71.92 -4.59 25.89
CA THR A 156 72.66 -4.87 27.11
C THR A 156 73.74 -5.93 26.91
N ASP A 157 73.49 -6.96 26.09
CA ASP A 157 74.39 -8.09 25.91
C ASP A 157 75.28 -8.02 24.64
N ASN A 158 75.11 -6.96 23.86
CA ASN A 158 75.81 -6.56 22.63
C ASN A 158 75.61 -7.47 21.42
N ASP A 159 74.50 -8.18 21.34
CA ASP A 159 74.27 -9.14 20.27
C ASP A 159 73.67 -8.55 19.00
N GLY A 160 73.28 -7.28 19.05
CA GLY A 160 72.76 -6.50 17.94
C GLY A 160 71.26 -6.28 17.99
N LEU A 161 70.53 -6.89 18.93
CA LEU A 161 69.11 -6.67 19.16
C LEU A 161 68.90 -5.78 20.38
N ASN A 162 67.82 -4.98 20.37
CA ASN A 162 67.50 -4.15 21.52
C ASN A 162 66.76 -4.89 22.65
N ASP A 163 66.98 -4.44 23.88
CA ASP A 163 66.48 -5.11 25.09
C ASP A 163 64.94 -5.17 25.12
N ARG A 164 64.27 -4.11 24.66
CA ARG A 164 62.80 -4.07 24.52
C ARG A 164 62.28 -5.21 23.65
N TRP A 165 62.80 -5.34 22.44
CA TRP A 165 62.33 -6.27 21.43
C TRP A 165 62.56 -7.70 21.87
N GLU A 166 63.73 -7.99 22.44
CA GLU A 166 64.03 -9.31 22.97
C GLU A 166 63.11 -9.71 24.12
N SER A 167 62.86 -8.78 25.06
CA SER A 167 61.96 -9.04 26.20
C SER A 167 60.51 -9.36 25.80
N LEU A 168 60.06 -8.88 24.62
CA LEU A 168 58.72 -9.14 24.09
C LEU A 168 58.61 -10.54 23.48
N TYR A 169 59.66 -11.02 22.82
CA TYR A 169 59.63 -12.25 22.01
C TYR A 169 60.39 -13.43 22.61
N THR A 170 60.92 -13.29 23.84
CA THR A 170 61.65 -14.36 24.54
C THR A 170 60.96 -15.73 24.43
N MET A 171 61.67 -16.71 23.86
CA MET A 171 61.13 -18.06 23.64
C MET A 171 62.15 -19.16 23.94
N THR A 172 61.70 -20.38 24.24
CA THR A 172 62.60 -21.52 24.53
C THR A 172 62.51 -22.59 23.46
N VAL A 173 63.62 -22.83 22.76
CA VAL A 173 63.76 -23.86 21.73
C VAL A 173 64.44 -25.12 22.29
N GLN A 174 63.81 -26.27 22.05
CA GLN A 174 64.29 -27.56 22.53
C GLN A 174 65.28 -28.18 21.52
N THR A 175 66.58 -28.19 21.85
CA THR A 175 67.60 -28.80 20.99
C THR A 175 68.09 -30.15 21.52
N PRO A 176 68.67 -31.03 20.68
CA PRO A 176 69.28 -32.27 21.13
C PRO A 176 70.43 -32.10 22.15
N GLY A 177 70.98 -30.89 22.29
CA GLY A 177 72.06 -30.55 23.23
C GLY A 177 71.61 -29.84 24.50
N GLY A 178 70.33 -29.48 24.63
CA GLY A 178 69.76 -28.72 25.75
C GLY A 178 68.71 -27.71 25.29
N ASP A 179 68.01 -27.12 26.26
CA ASP A 179 67.04 -26.05 26.00
C ASP A 179 67.83 -24.75 25.81
N VAL A 180 67.57 -24.04 24.71
CA VAL A 180 68.15 -22.73 24.41
C VAL A 180 67.02 -21.70 24.55
N THR A 181 67.20 -20.70 25.38
CA THR A 181 66.30 -19.54 25.44
C THR A 181 66.78 -18.54 24.43
N LEU A 182 66.00 -18.27 23.40
CA LEU A 182 66.27 -17.23 22.41
C LEU A 182 65.66 -15.91 22.86
N PHE A 183 66.26 -14.80 22.42
CA PHE A 183 65.85 -13.42 22.71
C PHE A 183 65.82 -13.14 24.23
N ASP A 184 66.94 -13.44 24.90
CA ASP A 184 67.14 -13.13 26.31
C ASP A 184 68.04 -11.90 26.38
N PRO A 185 67.55 -10.73 26.82
CA PRO A 185 68.28 -9.45 26.72
C PRO A 185 69.57 -9.38 27.57
N LEU A 186 69.84 -10.43 28.35
CA LEU A 186 71.05 -10.59 29.14
C LEU A 186 72.04 -11.62 28.56
N ASN A 187 71.67 -12.29 27.47
CA ASN A 187 72.45 -13.36 26.85
C ASN A 187 72.09 -13.60 25.37
N GLY A 188 72.79 -12.91 24.47
CA GLY A 188 72.66 -13.03 23.02
C GLY A 188 73.30 -14.26 22.38
N ASN A 189 73.24 -15.39 23.07
CA ASN A 189 73.54 -16.74 22.59
C ASN A 189 74.64 -16.87 21.52
N TRP A 190 75.81 -16.29 21.77
CA TRP A 190 76.96 -16.36 20.86
C TRP A 190 77.42 -17.80 20.59
N ASP A 191 77.52 -18.17 19.31
CA ASP A 191 77.87 -19.52 18.82
C ASP A 191 76.98 -20.64 19.41
N CYS A 192 75.66 -20.41 19.43
CA CYS A 192 74.72 -21.38 20.00
C CYS A 192 74.58 -22.66 19.15
N LEU A 193 73.97 -23.70 19.74
CA LEU A 193 73.85 -25.03 19.13
C LEU A 193 72.99 -25.09 17.86
N LEU A 194 72.22 -24.03 17.56
CA LEU A 194 71.37 -23.93 16.38
C LEU A 194 72.16 -23.52 15.13
N LEU A 195 73.30 -22.83 15.30
CA LEU A 195 74.23 -22.49 14.23
C LEU A 195 75.18 -23.66 13.97
N ASP A 196 74.71 -24.63 13.18
CA ASP A 196 75.59 -25.68 12.67
C ASP A 196 76.37 -25.19 11.43
N GLN A 197 77.44 -25.91 11.06
CA GLN A 197 78.27 -25.52 9.92
C GLN A 197 77.49 -25.39 8.60
N ALA A 198 76.39 -26.13 8.43
CA ALA A 198 75.59 -26.04 7.21
C ALA A 198 74.71 -24.79 7.21
N MET A 199 74.21 -24.38 8.38
CA MET A 199 73.49 -23.13 8.58
C MET A 199 74.42 -21.93 8.37
N GLU A 200 75.60 -21.93 9.00
CA GLU A 200 76.63 -20.90 8.79
C GLU A 200 77.03 -20.75 7.31
N ASP A 201 77.24 -21.87 6.60
CA ASP A 201 77.56 -21.85 5.16
C ASP A 201 76.41 -21.24 4.32
N THR A 202 75.16 -21.42 4.76
CA THR A 202 73.97 -20.90 4.09
C THR A 202 73.79 -19.41 4.36
N LEU A 203 73.87 -19.00 5.64
CA LEU A 203 73.75 -17.60 6.06
C LEU A 203 74.90 -16.75 5.52
N SER A 204 76.14 -17.26 5.52
CA SER A 204 77.28 -16.55 4.91
C SER A 204 77.17 -16.40 3.38
N THR A 205 76.35 -17.22 2.72
CA THR A 205 76.04 -17.05 1.30
C THR A 205 74.95 -15.98 1.10
N ARG A 206 74.00 -15.85 2.04
CA ARG A 206 72.96 -14.81 2.08
C ARG A 206 73.58 -13.44 2.39
N PHE A 207 74.33 -13.34 3.48
CA PHE A 207 75.00 -12.13 3.97
C PHE A 207 76.40 -11.98 3.38
N ASN A 208 76.47 -11.65 2.09
CA ASN A 208 77.71 -11.61 1.33
C ASN A 208 78.30 -10.20 1.15
N GLY A 209 77.69 -9.17 1.75
CA GLY A 209 78.09 -7.77 1.61
C GLY A 209 77.92 -7.17 0.20
N GLU A 210 77.21 -7.86 -0.72
CA GLU A 210 76.89 -7.32 -2.05
C GLU A 210 75.58 -6.53 -2.03
N GLY A 211 75.64 -5.24 -2.39
CA GLY A 211 74.48 -4.36 -2.39
C GLY A 211 74.23 -3.77 -1.00
N ASP A 212 72.97 -3.75 -0.57
CA ASP A 212 72.53 -3.25 0.74
C ASP A 212 72.34 -4.39 1.77
N VAL A 213 72.90 -5.58 1.49
CA VAL A 213 72.86 -6.75 2.39
C VAL A 213 74.08 -6.73 3.30
N ALA A 214 73.90 -7.05 4.58
CA ALA A 214 74.98 -7.14 5.56
C ALA A 214 76.07 -8.14 5.14
N ASP A 215 77.32 -7.88 5.54
CA ASP A 215 78.42 -8.85 5.40
C ASP A 215 78.43 -9.77 6.63
N TRP A 216 78.54 -11.07 6.42
CA TRP A 216 78.61 -12.07 7.49
C TRP A 216 79.73 -11.77 8.49
N ASP A 217 80.86 -11.24 8.03
CA ASP A 217 81.98 -10.89 8.91
C ASP A 217 81.67 -9.65 9.78
N ASP A 218 80.77 -8.77 9.35
CA ASP A 218 80.36 -7.57 10.10
C ASP A 218 79.32 -7.88 11.19
N LEU A 219 78.60 -9.02 11.07
CA LEU A 219 77.64 -9.54 12.05
C LEU A 219 78.31 -10.36 13.18
N ALA A 220 79.64 -10.43 13.20
CA ALA A 220 80.38 -11.17 14.22
C ALA A 220 80.87 -10.24 15.34
N ASN A 221 80.93 -10.75 16.58
CA ASN A 221 81.61 -10.02 17.65
C ASN A 221 83.14 -9.95 17.43
N SER A 222 83.84 -9.24 18.32
CA SER A 222 85.30 -9.11 18.29
C SER A 222 86.10 -10.43 18.34
N LEU A 223 85.46 -11.57 18.67
CA LEU A 223 86.03 -12.91 18.69
C LEU A 223 85.71 -13.74 17.43
N GLY A 224 84.88 -13.20 16.53
CA GLY A 224 84.44 -13.87 15.30
C GLY A 224 83.32 -14.88 15.50
N ALA A 225 82.56 -14.77 16.60
CA ALA A 225 81.37 -15.56 16.89
C ALA A 225 80.11 -14.81 16.46
N HIS A 226 79.01 -15.53 16.19
CA HIS A 226 77.73 -14.97 15.74
C HIS A 226 76.61 -15.26 16.76
N SER A 227 75.76 -14.29 17.08
CA SER A 227 74.57 -14.49 17.91
C SER A 227 73.53 -15.28 17.11
N CYS A 228 72.99 -16.34 17.69
CA CYS A 228 71.88 -17.04 17.06
C CYS A 228 70.53 -16.38 17.30
N ASP A 229 70.44 -15.46 18.25
CA ASP A 229 69.27 -14.60 18.41
C ASP A 229 69.21 -13.60 17.27
N MET A 230 70.35 -13.05 16.83
CA MET A 230 70.40 -12.07 15.75
C MET A 230 70.22 -12.68 14.34
N VAL A 231 70.95 -13.75 13.98
CA VAL A 231 71.13 -14.14 12.57
C VAL A 231 70.17 -15.23 12.05
N LEU A 232 69.38 -15.84 12.93
CA LEU A 232 68.40 -16.85 12.52
C LEU A 232 67.15 -16.21 11.95
N ASP A 233 66.42 -17.01 11.18
CA ASP A 233 65.09 -16.73 10.63
C ASP A 233 64.17 -17.72 11.38
N THR A 234 63.42 -17.20 12.35
CA THR A 234 62.83 -18.02 13.41
C THR A 234 61.48 -18.61 13.00
N ASP A 235 60.75 -17.94 12.11
CA ASP A 235 59.43 -18.30 11.62
C ASP A 235 59.44 -18.82 10.17
N ASP A 236 60.62 -18.91 9.55
CA ASP A 236 60.88 -19.40 8.20
C ASP A 236 60.15 -18.56 7.11
N ASP A 237 59.94 -17.26 7.33
CA ASP A 237 59.35 -16.36 6.34
C ASP A 237 60.38 -15.89 5.30
N GLY A 238 61.65 -15.78 5.69
CA GLY A 238 62.74 -15.29 4.86
C GLY A 238 63.43 -14.04 5.38
N LEU A 239 63.00 -13.44 6.49
CA LEU A 239 63.67 -12.37 7.23
C LEU A 239 64.49 -12.96 8.39
N ALA A 240 65.64 -12.35 8.67
CA ALA A 240 66.39 -12.72 9.86
C ALA A 240 65.94 -11.84 11.03
N ASN A 241 66.06 -12.33 12.26
CA ASN A 241 65.57 -11.66 13.47
C ASN A 241 66.07 -10.20 13.60
N PHE A 242 67.31 -9.89 13.21
CA PHE A 242 67.80 -8.50 13.21
C PHE A 242 67.20 -7.62 12.11
N GLU A 243 66.79 -8.21 10.99
CA GLU A 243 66.04 -7.50 9.96
C GLU A 243 64.61 -7.25 10.44
N GLU A 244 64.00 -8.21 11.12
CA GLU A 244 62.67 -8.11 11.72
C GLU A 244 62.61 -7.03 12.80
N GLU A 245 63.57 -7.02 13.73
CA GLU A 245 63.71 -5.95 14.73
C GLU A 245 63.84 -4.57 14.08
N SER A 246 64.60 -4.47 12.99
CA SER A 246 64.75 -3.23 12.24
C SER A 246 63.44 -2.75 11.61
N PHE A 247 62.56 -3.67 11.21
CA PHE A 247 61.24 -3.37 10.65
C PHE A 247 60.13 -3.34 11.69
N GLY A 248 60.42 -3.60 12.97
CA GLY A 248 59.42 -3.65 14.03
C GLY A 248 58.53 -4.89 14.01
N THR A 249 58.89 -5.93 13.24
CA THR A 249 58.07 -7.12 13.03
C THR A 249 58.29 -8.18 14.13
N ASN A 250 57.43 -9.19 14.14
CA ASN A 250 57.38 -10.26 15.12
C ASN A 250 58.14 -11.50 14.62
N PRO A 251 59.25 -11.88 15.26
CA PRO A 251 60.12 -12.99 14.82
C PRO A 251 59.50 -14.38 14.94
N THR A 252 58.24 -14.48 15.36
CA THR A 252 57.55 -15.75 15.56
C THR A 252 56.34 -15.92 14.63
N ALA A 253 56.04 -14.92 13.79
CA ALA A 253 54.88 -14.90 12.93
C ALA A 253 55.24 -14.37 11.54
N ARG A 254 54.94 -15.17 10.50
CA ARG A 254 55.27 -14.84 9.11
C ARG A 254 54.54 -13.62 8.55
N ASP A 255 53.48 -13.21 9.24
CA ASP A 255 52.58 -12.08 8.97
C ASP A 255 52.36 -11.45 10.36
N SER A 256 53.10 -10.38 10.61
CA SER A 256 53.27 -9.78 11.92
C SER A 256 52.09 -8.93 12.36
N ASP A 257 51.48 -8.21 11.42
CA ASP A 257 50.38 -7.29 11.63
C ASP A 257 49.00 -7.88 11.26
N MET A 258 48.99 -9.08 10.68
CA MET A 258 47.83 -9.89 10.32
C MET A 258 46.97 -9.30 9.20
N ASP A 259 47.61 -8.60 8.27
CA ASP A 259 46.98 -7.89 7.16
C ASP A 259 46.68 -8.78 5.92
N LEU A 260 47.12 -10.05 5.93
CA LEU A 260 47.06 -11.07 4.86
C LEU A 260 48.31 -11.14 3.94
N ILE A 261 49.37 -10.38 4.22
CA ILE A 261 50.66 -10.43 3.56
C ILE A 261 51.72 -10.99 4.52
N ASP A 262 52.66 -11.79 4.00
CA ASP A 262 53.82 -12.20 4.82
C ASP A 262 54.86 -11.06 4.86
N ASP A 263 55.55 -10.80 5.97
CA ASP A 263 56.47 -9.67 6.16
C ASP A 263 57.53 -9.56 5.04
N ILE A 264 58.13 -10.69 4.65
CA ILE A 264 59.10 -10.76 3.54
C ILE A 264 58.55 -10.25 2.20
N VAL A 265 57.24 -10.38 1.97
CA VAL A 265 56.60 -9.98 0.71
C VAL A 265 56.54 -8.46 0.61
N GLU A 266 56.31 -7.78 1.72
CA GLU A 266 56.19 -6.33 1.77
C GLU A 266 57.52 -5.62 1.58
N VAL A 267 58.58 -6.13 2.21
CA VAL A 267 59.93 -5.56 2.10
C VAL A 267 60.69 -6.01 0.85
N SER A 268 60.12 -6.91 0.05
CA SER A 268 60.74 -7.41 -1.17
C SER A 268 60.84 -6.34 -2.26
N ASN A 269 62.01 -6.23 -2.88
CA ASN A 269 62.23 -5.36 -4.06
C ASN A 269 62.07 -6.09 -5.42
N VAL A 270 61.64 -7.34 -5.39
CA VAL A 270 61.38 -8.18 -6.58
C VAL A 270 59.96 -8.70 -6.59
N SER A 271 59.53 -9.21 -7.75
CA SER A 271 58.25 -9.89 -7.86
C SER A 271 58.21 -11.17 -7.03
N VAL A 272 57.19 -11.28 -6.18
CA VAL A 272 56.92 -12.40 -5.27
C VAL A 272 55.92 -13.39 -5.88
N GLY A 273 55.91 -14.62 -5.37
CA GLY A 273 54.95 -15.65 -5.76
C GLY A 273 53.94 -15.90 -4.64
N LEU A 274 52.68 -15.55 -4.85
CA LEU A 274 51.60 -15.65 -3.87
C LEU A 274 50.83 -16.97 -4.04
N PHE A 275 50.48 -17.62 -2.92
CA PHE A 275 49.59 -18.79 -2.90
C PHE A 275 48.15 -18.46 -2.48
N VAL A 276 47.86 -17.18 -2.30
CA VAL A 276 46.52 -16.64 -2.06
C VAL A 276 46.05 -15.92 -3.33
N GLY A 277 44.75 -15.97 -3.59
CA GLY A 277 44.11 -15.31 -4.72
C GLY A 277 44.14 -13.79 -4.57
N VAL A 278 44.21 -13.10 -5.71
CA VAL A 278 44.19 -11.64 -5.83
C VAL A 278 43.07 -11.21 -6.77
N GLY A 279 42.66 -9.95 -6.71
CA GLY A 279 41.50 -9.40 -7.41
C GLY A 279 40.21 -10.07 -6.96
N GLU A 280 39.37 -10.47 -7.91
CA GLU A 280 38.04 -11.08 -7.65
C GLU A 280 38.08 -12.37 -6.81
N ASN A 281 39.24 -13.04 -6.70
CA ASN A 281 39.41 -14.23 -5.87
C ASN A 281 40.23 -13.91 -4.62
N CYS A 282 40.18 -12.66 -4.15
CA CYS A 282 40.91 -12.22 -2.98
C CYS A 282 40.67 -13.17 -1.80
N ASN A 283 41.73 -13.51 -1.07
CA ASN A 283 41.66 -14.38 0.11
C ASN A 283 41.22 -15.83 -0.16
N ILE A 284 41.22 -16.26 -1.44
CA ILE A 284 40.95 -17.66 -1.81
C ILE A 284 42.27 -18.42 -2.03
N PRO A 285 42.55 -19.53 -1.31
CA PRO A 285 43.78 -20.30 -1.50
C PRO A 285 43.95 -20.84 -2.94
N LEU A 286 45.13 -20.64 -3.52
CA LEU A 286 45.48 -21.09 -4.87
C LEU A 286 46.34 -22.36 -4.88
N LEU A 287 46.14 -23.19 -5.91
CA LEU A 287 46.92 -24.42 -6.13
C LEU A 287 48.27 -24.15 -6.84
N GLU A 288 48.36 -23.08 -7.62
CA GLU A 288 49.57 -22.64 -8.32
C GLU A 288 49.83 -21.18 -7.93
N SER A 289 51.10 -20.81 -7.72
CA SER A 289 51.42 -19.46 -7.28
C SER A 289 51.27 -18.42 -8.39
N VAL A 290 50.78 -17.24 -8.02
CA VAL A 290 50.64 -16.08 -8.91
C VAL A 290 51.80 -15.14 -8.67
N THR A 291 52.48 -14.71 -9.73
CA THR A 291 53.59 -13.75 -9.61
C THR A 291 53.06 -12.32 -9.64
N ARG A 292 53.32 -11.55 -8.57
CA ARG A 292 52.99 -10.13 -8.43
C ARG A 292 54.22 -9.31 -8.07
N THR A 293 54.22 -8.04 -8.43
CA THR A 293 55.15 -7.05 -7.86
C THR A 293 54.84 -6.94 -6.37
N ALA A 294 55.86 -6.83 -5.52
CA ALA A 294 55.66 -6.55 -4.09
C ALA A 294 54.93 -5.20 -3.90
N PRO A 295 54.13 -5.03 -2.83
CA PRO A 295 53.32 -3.83 -2.61
C PRO A 295 54.17 -2.55 -2.56
N PHE A 296 55.29 -2.58 -1.82
CA PHE A 296 56.15 -1.42 -1.61
C PHE A 296 57.43 -1.41 -2.45
N GLN A 297 57.45 -2.11 -3.58
CA GLN A 297 58.68 -2.30 -4.39
C GLN A 297 59.35 -0.98 -4.85
N ASP A 298 58.58 0.10 -4.99
CA ASP A 298 59.07 1.41 -5.42
C ASP A 298 59.61 2.28 -4.26
N GLN A 299 59.49 1.81 -3.02
CA GLN A 299 59.97 2.50 -1.82
C GLN A 299 61.41 2.10 -1.47
N ASP A 300 62.17 3.05 -0.93
CA ASP A 300 63.54 2.81 -0.45
C ASP A 300 63.50 2.21 0.97
N ARG A 301 64.52 1.45 1.39
CA ARG A 301 64.54 0.80 2.73
C ARG A 301 64.41 1.78 3.92
N SER A 302 64.78 3.05 3.74
CA SER A 302 64.58 4.09 4.77
C SER A 302 63.12 4.52 4.95
N TRP A 303 62.23 4.16 4.02
CA TRP A 303 60.81 4.48 4.08
C TRP A 303 60.09 3.63 5.12
N PHE A 304 60.42 2.34 5.23
CA PHE A 304 59.97 1.42 6.30
C PHE A 304 60.46 1.80 7.70
N MET A 305 61.23 2.89 7.85
CA MET A 305 61.71 3.40 9.14
C MET A 305 60.99 4.71 9.50
N MET A 306 59.98 5.07 8.72
CA MET A 306 59.11 6.20 8.96
C MET A 306 57.78 5.70 9.53
N ASP A 307 57.03 6.65 10.05
CA ASP A 307 55.67 6.50 10.57
C ASP A 307 54.86 7.57 9.82
N MET A 308 54.12 7.13 8.79
CA MET A 308 53.49 8.01 7.81
C MET A 308 52.16 8.57 8.30
N ASP A 309 51.39 7.77 9.04
CA ASP A 309 50.06 8.12 9.54
C ASP A 309 50.10 8.67 10.99
N GLY A 310 51.19 8.44 11.72
CA GLY A 310 51.45 8.94 13.06
C GLY A 310 50.91 8.05 14.18
N ASP A 311 50.64 6.76 13.91
CA ASP A 311 50.12 5.81 14.90
C ASP A 311 51.20 5.20 15.81
N GLY A 312 52.48 5.39 15.45
CA GLY A 312 53.65 4.92 16.17
C GLY A 312 54.20 3.57 15.74
N LEU A 313 53.65 2.96 14.68
CA LEU A 313 54.17 1.79 13.99
C LEU A 313 55.05 2.22 12.79
N LEU A 314 55.82 1.28 12.26
CA LEU A 314 56.68 1.53 11.12
C LEU A 314 55.99 1.05 9.85
N ASN A 315 56.02 1.90 8.81
CA ASN A 315 55.44 1.61 7.51
C ASN A 315 55.78 0.20 6.97
N GLY A 316 54.81 -0.48 6.37
CA GLY A 316 54.92 -1.82 5.79
C GLY A 316 54.66 -2.89 6.85
N PRO A 317 55.54 -3.88 7.02
CA PRO A 317 55.19 -5.17 7.64
C PRO A 317 54.89 -5.18 9.14
N SER A 318 55.01 -4.04 9.81
CA SER A 318 54.65 -3.91 11.22
C SER A 318 53.37 -3.12 11.44
N ASP A 319 52.83 -2.54 10.36
CA ASP A 319 51.74 -1.60 10.34
C ASP A 319 50.70 -2.09 9.33
N TRP A 320 49.61 -2.62 9.86
CA TRP A 320 48.54 -3.20 9.06
C TRP A 320 47.88 -2.20 8.09
N ASP A 321 48.00 -0.89 8.32
CA ASP A 321 47.38 0.21 7.54
C ASP A 321 48.40 1.34 7.34
N THR A 322 49.37 1.11 6.45
CA THR A 322 50.58 1.95 6.33
C THR A 322 50.29 3.42 5.99
N ASP A 323 49.13 3.73 5.40
CA ASP A 323 48.76 5.09 5.05
C ASP A 323 47.62 5.70 5.91
N GLY A 324 47.05 4.91 6.81
CA GLY A 324 46.12 5.31 7.84
C GLY A 324 44.71 5.64 7.34
N ASP A 325 44.26 5.00 6.27
CA ASP A 325 42.93 5.22 5.68
C ASP A 325 41.85 4.26 6.18
N GLY A 326 42.25 3.27 6.97
CA GLY A 326 41.41 2.29 7.64
C GLY A 326 41.31 0.96 6.92
N MET A 327 41.92 0.81 5.75
CA MET A 327 41.99 -0.47 5.03
C MET A 327 43.32 -1.18 5.29
N PRO A 328 43.33 -2.52 5.41
CA PRO A 328 44.59 -3.24 5.53
C PRO A 328 45.39 -3.24 4.24
N ASP A 329 46.71 -3.14 4.35
CA ASP A 329 47.65 -3.20 3.23
C ASP A 329 47.45 -4.46 2.37
N GLY A 330 47.14 -5.61 2.98
CA GLY A 330 46.83 -6.85 2.27
C GLY A 330 45.51 -6.86 1.52
N PHE A 331 44.48 -6.17 2.01
CA PHE A 331 43.24 -5.96 1.26
C PHE A 331 43.52 -5.11 0.02
N GLU A 332 44.21 -3.99 0.21
CA GLU A 332 44.58 -3.08 -0.87
C GLU A 332 45.50 -3.73 -1.91
N PHE A 333 46.50 -4.47 -1.44
CA PHE A 333 47.41 -5.22 -2.29
C PHE A 333 46.66 -6.22 -3.16
N CYS A 334 45.59 -6.82 -2.64
CA CYS A 334 44.72 -7.71 -3.38
C CYS A 334 44.10 -7.06 -4.61
N TYR A 335 43.76 -5.77 -4.53
CA TYR A 335 43.14 -4.97 -5.58
C TYR A 335 44.10 -3.93 -6.20
N SER A 336 45.41 -4.15 -6.08
CA SER A 336 46.44 -3.23 -6.58
C SER A 336 46.77 -3.40 -8.07
N ASN A 337 46.41 -4.54 -8.69
CA ASN A 337 46.90 -4.90 -10.01
C ASN A 337 45.94 -4.53 -11.15
N VAL A 338 46.39 -3.65 -12.04
CA VAL A 338 45.64 -3.23 -13.23
C VAL A 338 45.24 -4.37 -14.18
N LEU A 339 45.98 -5.49 -14.23
CA LEU A 339 45.63 -6.61 -15.12
C LEU A 339 44.50 -7.48 -14.57
N ASP A 340 44.29 -7.41 -13.26
CA ASP A 340 43.25 -8.16 -12.56
C ASP A 340 41.95 -7.36 -12.53
N GLN A 341 42.03 -6.02 -12.62
CA GLN A 341 40.89 -5.12 -12.74
C GLN A 341 40.10 -5.34 -14.04
N PRO A 342 38.75 -5.46 -14.00
CA PRO A 342 37.92 -5.84 -15.16
C PRO A 342 38.10 -4.97 -16.42
N ASN A 343 38.37 -3.68 -16.24
CA ASN A 343 38.50 -2.68 -17.32
C ASN A 343 39.96 -2.32 -17.65
N ASN A 344 40.95 -2.90 -16.96
CA ASN A 344 42.35 -2.51 -16.98
C ASN A 344 42.57 -1.01 -16.72
N ASN A 345 41.81 -0.41 -15.81
CA ASN A 345 41.94 0.99 -15.41
C ASN A 345 42.87 1.12 -14.19
N ALA A 346 44.01 1.77 -14.36
CA ALA A 346 44.99 1.98 -13.29
C ALA A 346 44.60 3.09 -12.28
N LEU A 347 43.45 3.74 -12.47
CA LEU A 347 42.91 4.72 -11.52
C LEU A 347 41.89 4.09 -10.56
N GLU A 348 41.50 2.84 -10.81
CA GLU A 348 40.52 2.05 -10.05
C GLU A 348 41.24 0.84 -9.43
N THR A 349 42.39 1.08 -8.81
CA THR A 349 43.20 0.08 -8.11
C THR A 349 43.62 0.65 -6.77
N LEU A 350 43.56 -0.15 -5.72
CA LEU A 350 43.98 0.23 -4.37
C LEU A 350 45.51 0.28 -4.27
N ASN A 351 46.02 1.00 -3.28
CA ASN A 351 47.45 1.15 -3.09
C ASN A 351 47.77 1.42 -1.61
N PRO A 352 48.43 0.45 -0.93
CA PRO A 352 48.87 0.50 0.48
C PRO A 352 49.67 1.71 0.98
N ALA A 353 49.92 2.71 0.13
CA ALA A 353 50.70 3.90 0.47
C ALA A 353 50.01 5.19 0.00
N ASN A 354 48.71 5.13 -0.33
CA ASN A 354 47.90 6.22 -0.79
C ASN A 354 46.49 6.23 -0.16
N ALA A 355 46.37 6.88 1.00
CA ALA A 355 45.14 7.07 1.77
C ALA A 355 43.93 7.75 1.10
N SER A 356 43.98 8.02 -0.21
CA SER A 356 42.91 8.66 -0.96
C SER A 356 42.07 7.72 -1.81
N ASP A 357 42.50 6.47 -1.99
CA ASP A 357 41.76 5.46 -2.75
C ASP A 357 40.71 4.72 -1.90
N GLY A 358 40.74 4.76 -0.57
CA GLY A 358 39.63 4.28 0.28
C GLY A 358 38.29 5.03 0.13
N TYR A 359 38.30 6.28 -0.34
CA TYR A 359 37.09 7.11 -0.48
C TYR A 359 36.32 6.91 -1.79
N GLY A 360 36.86 6.16 -2.74
CA GLY A 360 36.21 5.91 -4.03
C GLY A 360 35.08 4.90 -3.91
N ASP A 361 34.01 5.10 -4.68
CA ASP A 361 32.99 4.09 -5.01
C ASP A 361 33.10 3.88 -6.53
N TRP A 362 33.76 2.80 -6.95
CA TRP A 362 34.15 2.59 -8.35
C TRP A 362 33.15 1.74 -9.14
N ASP A 363 32.40 0.90 -8.48
CA ASP A 363 31.37 0.04 -9.06
C ASP A 363 29.95 0.58 -8.87
N GLU A 364 29.80 1.70 -8.17
CA GLU A 364 28.58 2.49 -8.01
C GLU A 364 27.47 1.71 -7.28
N ASP A 365 27.84 0.86 -6.33
CA ASP A 365 26.93 0.02 -5.55
C ASP A 365 26.41 0.71 -4.27
N GLY A 366 26.95 1.90 -3.96
CA GLY A 366 26.60 2.69 -2.80
C GLY A 366 27.53 2.51 -1.59
N MET A 367 28.59 1.71 -1.73
CA MET A 367 29.69 1.60 -0.77
C MET A 367 30.98 2.16 -1.34
N ASN A 368 31.74 2.88 -0.50
CA ASN A 368 33.12 3.19 -0.85
C ASN A 368 34.04 2.00 -0.52
N ASN A 369 35.24 1.98 -1.09
CA ASN A 369 36.22 0.90 -0.93
C ASN A 369 36.52 0.55 0.53
N TYR A 370 36.51 1.53 1.45
CA TYR A 370 36.67 1.28 2.89
C TYR A 370 35.42 0.63 3.52
N GLU A 371 34.21 1.02 3.10
CA GLU A 371 32.95 0.39 3.54
C GLU A 371 32.86 -1.07 3.10
N GLU A 372 33.39 -1.40 1.93
CA GLU A 372 33.46 -2.78 1.45
C GLU A 372 34.36 -3.69 2.30
N TYR A 373 35.51 -3.17 2.73
CA TYR A 373 36.34 -3.87 3.71
C TYR A 373 35.57 -4.03 5.04
N GLN A 374 34.87 -3.00 5.50
CA GLN A 374 34.12 -3.04 6.75
C GLN A 374 32.98 -4.06 6.77
N VAL A 375 32.49 -4.55 5.62
CA VAL A 375 31.54 -5.69 5.56
C VAL A 375 32.07 -6.88 6.34
N ALA A 376 33.40 -7.09 6.36
CA ALA A 376 34.05 -8.13 7.13
C ALA A 376 33.85 -8.00 8.66
N ASN A 377 33.59 -6.80 9.19
CA ASN A 377 33.29 -6.61 10.61
C ASN A 377 31.94 -7.22 11.02
N ILE A 378 31.00 -7.29 10.07
CA ILE A 378 29.64 -7.82 10.29
C ILE A 378 29.62 -9.32 10.01
N PHE A 379 30.15 -9.75 8.86
CA PHE A 379 30.01 -11.12 8.36
C PHE A 379 31.25 -12.00 8.58
N GLY A 380 32.35 -11.45 9.07
CA GLY A 380 33.60 -12.14 9.42
C GLY A 380 34.81 -11.69 8.60
N PRO A 381 36.04 -11.88 9.11
CA PRO A 381 37.28 -11.27 8.57
C PRO A 381 37.65 -11.71 7.14
N THR A 382 37.00 -12.74 6.60
CA THR A 382 37.24 -13.25 5.24
C THR A 382 36.15 -12.86 4.24
N ASN A 383 35.14 -12.09 4.66
CA ASN A 383 33.90 -11.87 3.92
C ASN A 383 33.69 -10.38 3.54
N PHE A 384 34.77 -9.65 3.26
CA PHE A 384 34.71 -8.29 2.67
C PHE A 384 34.26 -8.32 1.21
N THR A 385 33.72 -7.24 0.66
CA THR A 385 33.23 -7.18 -0.73
C THR A 385 34.30 -6.70 -1.71
N SER A 386 33.98 -6.60 -3.00
CA SER A 386 34.95 -6.39 -4.07
C SER A 386 34.83 -4.99 -4.69
N PRO A 387 35.85 -4.11 -4.56
CA PRO A 387 35.84 -2.71 -5.06
C PRO A 387 35.65 -2.48 -6.55
N TRP A 388 35.55 -3.57 -7.31
CA TRP A 388 35.41 -3.55 -8.76
C TRP A 388 34.07 -4.09 -9.21
N ARG A 389 33.25 -4.61 -8.29
CA ARG A 389 32.04 -5.34 -8.58
C ARG A 389 30.94 -4.99 -7.60
N MET A 390 29.93 -4.37 -8.19
CA MET A 390 28.66 -4.10 -7.53
C MET A 390 28.01 -5.31 -6.85
N ASP A 391 28.26 -6.52 -7.34
CA ASP A 391 27.67 -7.77 -6.85
C ASP A 391 28.77 -8.84 -6.82
N THR A 392 29.27 -9.15 -5.62
CA THR A 392 30.42 -10.02 -5.41
C THR A 392 30.08 -11.49 -5.66
N ASP A 393 28.89 -11.97 -5.28
CA ASP A 393 28.50 -13.38 -5.42
C ASP A 393 27.63 -13.73 -6.64
N LEU A 394 27.24 -12.72 -7.40
CA LEU A 394 26.54 -12.79 -8.69
C LEU A 394 25.11 -13.30 -8.61
N ASP A 395 24.39 -12.99 -7.53
CA ASP A 395 22.97 -13.35 -7.40
C ASP A 395 22.01 -12.28 -7.92
N GLY A 396 22.50 -11.09 -8.25
CA GLY A 396 21.75 -9.97 -8.79
C GLY A 396 21.42 -8.87 -7.77
N MET A 397 21.77 -9.06 -6.49
CA MET A 397 21.69 -8.04 -5.45
C MET A 397 23.07 -7.38 -5.26
N PRO A 398 23.14 -6.04 -5.09
CA PRO A 398 24.40 -5.36 -4.85
C PRO A 398 24.87 -5.52 -3.41
N ASP A 399 26.18 -5.58 -3.26
CA ASP A 399 26.86 -5.70 -1.99
C ASP A 399 26.44 -4.59 -1.02
N GLY A 400 26.38 -3.35 -1.52
CA GLY A 400 25.92 -2.18 -0.79
C GLY A 400 24.50 -2.28 -0.23
N TRP A 401 23.58 -2.85 -1.02
CA TRP A 401 22.19 -3.02 -0.60
C TRP A 401 22.05 -4.19 0.37
N GLU A 402 22.70 -5.33 0.10
CA GLU A 402 22.65 -6.50 0.98
C GLU A 402 23.19 -6.20 2.38
N SER A 403 24.38 -5.59 2.46
CA SER A 403 25.04 -5.29 3.74
C SER A 403 24.22 -4.30 4.58
N THR A 404 23.58 -3.31 3.93
CA THR A 404 22.71 -2.33 4.61
C THR A 404 21.46 -2.98 5.19
N ASN A 405 20.91 -3.99 4.50
CA ASN A 405 19.73 -4.74 4.93
C ASN A 405 20.07 -6.01 5.76
N GLY A 406 21.34 -6.20 6.12
CA GLY A 406 21.77 -7.32 6.96
C GLY A 406 21.79 -8.68 6.26
N LEU A 407 21.73 -8.70 4.92
CA LEU A 407 21.96 -9.87 4.08
C LEU A 407 23.47 -10.04 3.81
N HIS A 408 23.90 -11.28 3.58
CA HIS A 408 25.32 -11.60 3.47
C HIS A 408 25.81 -11.47 2.01
N PRO A 409 26.65 -10.47 1.66
CA PRO A 409 27.03 -10.12 0.26
C PRO A 409 27.91 -11.11 -0.51
N ARG A 410 28.04 -12.31 0.04
CA ARG A 410 28.91 -13.38 -0.46
C ARG A 410 28.22 -14.74 -0.44
N ASP A 411 26.96 -14.76 -0.03
CA ASP A 411 26.11 -15.94 0.07
C ASP A 411 24.88 -15.77 -0.81
N GLY A 412 25.06 -15.83 -2.12
CA GLY A 412 23.98 -15.64 -3.10
C GLY A 412 22.85 -16.68 -3.08
N ALA A 413 22.82 -17.56 -2.07
CA ALA A 413 21.64 -18.35 -1.76
C ALA A 413 20.61 -17.57 -0.92
N ASN A 414 20.99 -16.43 -0.33
CA ASN A 414 20.11 -15.55 0.44
C ASN A 414 19.07 -14.86 -0.48
N GLY A 415 19.36 -14.60 -1.76
CA GLY A 415 18.41 -13.97 -2.70
C GLY A 415 17.12 -14.77 -2.96
N ASP A 416 17.18 -16.10 -2.81
CA ASP A 416 16.03 -17.02 -2.96
C ASP A 416 15.23 -17.19 -1.65
N LEU A 417 15.64 -16.55 -0.55
CA LEU A 417 14.94 -16.64 0.74
C LEU A 417 13.89 -15.52 0.87
N ASP A 418 12.88 -15.78 1.69
CA ASP A 418 11.82 -14.84 2.11
C ASP A 418 11.75 -14.95 3.65
N PRO A 419 12.61 -14.22 4.38
CA PRO A 419 12.75 -14.35 5.84
C PRO A 419 11.60 -13.76 6.66
N ASP A 420 10.91 -12.76 6.11
CA ASP A 420 9.92 -11.95 6.79
C ASP A 420 8.46 -12.30 6.42
N HIS A 421 8.26 -13.15 5.41
CA HIS A 421 6.99 -13.78 5.04
C HIS A 421 5.93 -12.79 4.59
N ASP A 422 6.31 -11.84 3.76
CA ASP A 422 5.47 -10.76 3.26
C ASP A 422 4.84 -11.07 1.89
N GLY A 423 5.23 -12.19 1.27
CA GLY A 423 4.50 -12.79 0.15
C GLY A 423 3.02 -13.10 0.47
N TRP A 424 2.17 -13.07 -0.56
CA TRP A 424 0.71 -13.13 -0.42
C TRP A 424 0.05 -14.03 -1.46
N ASP A 425 -1.04 -14.72 -1.04
CA ASP A 425 -1.92 -15.58 -1.85
C ASP A 425 -2.71 -14.77 -2.90
N ALA A 426 -2.04 -14.40 -3.99
CA ALA A 426 -2.53 -13.49 -5.03
C ALA A 426 -3.71 -14.07 -5.80
N ASP A 427 -3.77 -15.39 -5.99
CA ASP A 427 -4.89 -16.04 -6.68
C ASP A 427 -6.01 -16.54 -5.75
N GLY A 428 -5.77 -16.52 -4.44
CA GLY A 428 -6.73 -16.82 -3.38
C GLY A 428 -7.00 -18.31 -3.17
N ASP A 429 -6.11 -19.19 -3.63
CA ASP A 429 -6.25 -20.64 -3.53
C ASP A 429 -5.52 -21.27 -2.33
N GLY A 430 -4.64 -20.50 -1.67
CA GLY A 430 -3.85 -20.87 -0.48
C GLY A 430 -4.62 -20.92 0.84
N ALA A 431 -5.76 -20.22 0.93
CA ALA A 431 -6.52 -20.06 2.17
C ALA A 431 -7.14 -21.38 2.73
N VAL A 432 -6.68 -21.82 3.91
CA VAL A 432 -7.23 -23.00 4.60
C VAL A 432 -8.53 -22.66 5.33
N ARG A 433 -9.68 -23.03 4.75
CA ARG A 433 -11.02 -22.74 5.30
C ARG A 433 -11.86 -23.99 5.54
N TYR A 434 -12.83 -23.89 6.47
CA TYR A 434 -13.84 -24.93 6.65
C TYR A 434 -15.17 -24.52 5.99
N GLU A 435 -15.27 -24.76 4.68
CA GLU A 435 -16.39 -24.29 3.85
C GLU A 435 -17.77 -24.87 4.23
N THR A 436 -17.79 -26.04 4.86
CA THR A 436 -19.03 -26.78 5.20
C THR A 436 -19.53 -26.52 6.63
N LEU A 437 -19.11 -25.41 7.25
CA LEU A 437 -19.50 -25.06 8.61
C LEU A 437 -21.00 -24.76 8.74
N GLU A 438 -21.72 -25.55 9.55
CA GLU A 438 -23.13 -25.28 9.91
C GLU A 438 -23.30 -24.55 11.26
N PHE A 439 -22.36 -24.72 12.19
CA PHE A 439 -22.40 -24.15 13.54
C PHE A 439 -21.02 -23.58 13.92
N THR A 440 -20.36 -24.17 14.92
CA THR A 440 -19.06 -23.71 15.42
C THR A 440 -18.03 -24.82 15.27
N ALA A 441 -16.84 -24.47 14.77
CA ALA A 441 -15.67 -25.33 14.75
C ALA A 441 -14.70 -24.88 15.86
N VAL A 442 -14.33 -25.79 16.76
CA VAL A 442 -13.33 -25.52 17.80
C VAL A 442 -11.99 -26.07 17.36
N VAL A 443 -10.95 -25.25 17.35
CA VAL A 443 -9.57 -25.66 17.02
C VAL A 443 -9.06 -26.59 18.13
N ILE A 444 -8.64 -27.81 17.78
CA ILE A 444 -8.14 -28.79 18.77
C ILE A 444 -6.69 -29.21 18.55
N GLY A 445 -6.12 -28.90 17.39
CA GLY A 445 -4.73 -29.19 17.04
C GLY A 445 -4.29 -28.36 15.86
N ILE A 446 -3.07 -27.87 15.91
CA ILE A 446 -2.34 -27.25 14.80
C ILE A 446 -1.12 -28.16 14.65
N ASP A 447 -0.94 -28.74 13.46
CA ASP A 447 0.05 -29.79 13.18
C ASP A 447 1.25 -29.27 12.36
N VAL A 448 1.26 -27.97 12.08
CA VAL A 448 2.30 -27.24 11.33
C VAL A 448 2.84 -26.08 12.17
N VAL A 449 4.00 -25.59 11.76
CA VAL A 449 4.56 -24.32 12.19
C VAL A 449 4.69 -23.41 10.96
N GLU A 450 4.80 -22.13 11.26
CA GLU A 450 5.21 -21.04 10.39
C GLU A 450 6.49 -21.45 9.65
N ASP A 451 6.65 -21.07 8.39
CA ASP A 451 7.83 -21.34 7.56
C ASP A 451 8.02 -22.83 7.18
N GLN A 452 7.02 -23.67 7.51
CA GLN A 452 7.05 -25.10 7.19
C GLN A 452 6.46 -25.37 5.80
N TRP A 453 7.24 -26.01 4.93
CA TRP A 453 6.71 -26.59 3.69
C TRP A 453 5.63 -27.65 3.95
N VAL A 454 4.50 -27.55 3.25
CA VAL A 454 3.39 -28.51 3.28
C VAL A 454 2.98 -28.93 1.88
N ASP A 455 2.73 -30.24 1.69
CA ASP A 455 2.20 -30.77 0.43
C ASP A 455 0.68 -30.63 0.37
N VAL A 456 0.13 -30.47 -0.83
CA VAL A 456 -1.32 -30.47 -1.09
C VAL A 456 -2.02 -31.69 -0.48
N ASN A 457 -3.18 -31.49 0.12
CA ASN A 457 -3.96 -32.49 0.88
C ASN A 457 -3.29 -33.04 2.16
N SER A 458 -2.14 -32.51 2.58
CA SER A 458 -1.59 -32.84 3.90
C SER A 458 -2.47 -32.26 5.01
N THR A 459 -2.53 -32.91 6.18
CA THR A 459 -3.33 -32.40 7.32
C THR A 459 -2.53 -31.36 8.08
N VAL A 460 -3.01 -30.12 8.08
CA VAL A 460 -2.32 -28.96 8.68
C VAL A 460 -2.91 -28.56 10.04
N ALA A 461 -4.21 -28.77 10.24
CA ALA A 461 -4.88 -28.52 11.51
C ALA A 461 -6.02 -29.51 11.75
N ARG A 462 -6.57 -29.51 12.96
CA ARG A 462 -7.69 -30.37 13.36
C ARG A 462 -8.76 -29.54 14.06
N ALA A 463 -9.97 -29.62 13.54
CA ALA A 463 -11.16 -28.95 14.06
C ALA A 463 -12.09 -29.96 14.77
N GLN A 464 -12.81 -29.51 15.79
CA GLN A 464 -13.93 -30.23 16.39
C GLN A 464 -15.23 -29.45 16.14
N ILE A 465 -16.11 -30.04 15.34
CA ILE A 465 -17.42 -29.47 15.00
C ILE A 465 -18.53 -30.12 15.85
N THR A 466 -19.63 -29.39 16.06
CA THR A 466 -20.85 -29.92 16.69
C THR A 466 -21.96 -30.07 15.65
N LEU A 467 -22.41 -31.30 15.41
CA LEU A 467 -23.47 -31.62 14.44
C LEU A 467 -24.87 -31.38 15.03
N ALA A 468 -25.86 -31.22 14.13
CA ALA A 468 -27.28 -31.19 14.49
C ALA A 468 -27.65 -32.41 15.37
N GLY A 469 -27.98 -32.14 16.64
CA GLY A 469 -28.24 -33.17 17.67
C GLY A 469 -27.20 -33.26 18.79
N GLY A 470 -26.17 -32.41 18.80
CA GLY A 470 -25.21 -32.26 19.91
C GLY A 470 -24.04 -33.25 19.91
N ASN A 471 -23.87 -34.02 18.83
CA ASN A 471 -22.72 -34.92 18.67
C ASN A 471 -21.49 -34.13 18.19
N LYS A 472 -20.32 -34.44 18.77
CA LYS A 472 -19.05 -33.82 18.39
C LYS A 472 -18.28 -34.71 17.42
N GLN A 473 -17.73 -34.13 16.35
CA GLN A 473 -16.90 -34.81 15.37
C GLN A 473 -15.59 -34.05 15.16
N THR A 474 -14.49 -34.78 15.01
CA THR A 474 -13.18 -34.20 14.64
C THR A 474 -12.97 -34.31 13.13
N ILE A 475 -12.55 -33.20 12.51
CA ILE A 475 -12.31 -33.07 11.07
C ILE A 475 -10.86 -32.60 10.88
N PRO A 476 -10.08 -33.23 9.98
CA PRO A 476 -8.79 -32.69 9.55
C PRO A 476 -9.00 -31.52 8.59
N MET A 477 -8.29 -30.42 8.83
CA MET A 477 -8.09 -29.32 7.88
C MET A 477 -6.90 -29.69 7.01
N VAL A 478 -7.06 -29.55 5.70
CA VAL A 478 -6.02 -29.94 4.73
C VAL A 478 -5.53 -28.73 3.95
N ALA A 479 -4.25 -28.76 3.55
CA ALA A 479 -3.67 -27.76 2.66
C ALA A 479 -4.34 -27.82 1.27
N PRO A 480 -4.88 -26.70 0.73
CA PRO A 480 -5.47 -26.65 -0.60
C PRO A 480 -4.42 -26.75 -1.72
N VAL A 481 -3.24 -26.15 -1.51
CA VAL A 481 -2.07 -26.15 -2.41
C VAL A 481 -0.80 -26.63 -1.70
N SER A 482 0.32 -26.65 -2.42
CA SER A 482 1.62 -27.02 -1.85
C SER A 482 2.51 -25.79 -1.77
N GLY A 483 2.93 -25.44 -0.57
CA GLY A 483 3.58 -24.16 -0.32
C GLY A 483 4.11 -24.05 1.11
N TYR A 484 4.53 -22.86 1.48
CA TYR A 484 5.00 -22.51 2.82
C TYR A 484 3.86 -21.93 3.65
N VAL A 485 3.84 -22.22 4.95
CA VAL A 485 2.83 -21.69 5.88
C VAL A 485 3.30 -20.33 6.39
N TYR A 486 2.71 -19.24 5.92
CA TYR A 486 3.11 -17.88 6.30
C TYR A 486 2.43 -17.46 7.60
N GLU A 487 1.10 -17.36 7.59
CA GLU A 487 0.34 -16.94 8.78
C GLU A 487 -0.60 -18.03 9.33
N ILE A 488 -0.78 -18.05 10.66
CA ILE A 488 -1.74 -18.90 11.37
C ILE A 488 -2.64 -18.04 12.27
N HIS A 489 -3.83 -17.67 11.79
CA HIS A 489 -4.76 -16.81 12.53
C HIS A 489 -5.56 -17.53 13.63
N VAL A 490 -5.33 -18.83 13.86
CA VAL A 490 -6.06 -19.64 14.85
C VAL A 490 -5.19 -20.07 16.02
N SER A 491 -5.80 -20.13 17.20
CA SER A 491 -5.17 -20.67 18.42
C SER A 491 -5.92 -21.88 18.97
N LEU A 492 -5.20 -22.75 19.69
CA LEU A 492 -5.80 -23.95 20.30
C LEU A 492 -6.97 -23.58 21.24
N GLY A 493 -8.15 -24.12 20.94
CA GLY A 493 -9.39 -23.87 21.70
C GLY A 493 -10.23 -22.71 21.19
N MET A 494 -9.78 -21.97 20.17
CA MET A 494 -10.55 -20.92 19.51
C MET A 494 -11.79 -21.50 18.81
N ALA A 495 -12.90 -20.77 18.86
CA ALA A 495 -14.16 -21.14 18.23
C ALA A 495 -14.34 -20.29 16.97
N VAL A 496 -14.40 -20.94 15.81
CA VAL A 496 -14.64 -20.33 14.50
C VAL A 496 -16.12 -20.50 14.14
N GLU A 497 -16.79 -19.37 13.89
CA GLU A 497 -18.24 -19.30 13.63
C GLU A 497 -18.59 -18.97 12.17
N SER A 498 -17.60 -18.59 11.35
CA SER A 498 -17.79 -18.25 9.94
C SER A 498 -17.11 -19.27 9.02
N ARG A 499 -17.79 -19.65 7.94
CA ARG A 499 -17.24 -20.49 6.86
C ARG A 499 -16.23 -19.74 5.97
N LEU A 500 -16.22 -18.41 6.05
CA LEU A 500 -15.33 -17.53 5.30
C LEU A 500 -14.02 -17.22 6.07
N PHE A 501 -13.91 -17.65 7.32
CA PHE A 501 -12.73 -17.37 8.14
C PHE A 501 -11.56 -18.29 7.74
N THR A 502 -10.46 -17.69 7.29
CA THR A 502 -9.19 -18.38 7.00
C THR A 502 -8.51 -18.80 8.30
N TRP A 503 -8.08 -20.06 8.38
CA TRP A 503 -7.37 -20.56 9.57
C TRP A 503 -5.87 -20.29 9.51
N MET A 504 -5.30 -20.43 8.32
CA MET A 504 -3.91 -20.20 7.99
C MET A 504 -3.80 -19.99 6.49
N GLU A 505 -2.75 -19.31 6.07
CA GLU A 505 -2.44 -19.01 4.67
C GLU A 505 -1.21 -19.80 4.25
N ILE A 506 -1.30 -20.39 3.06
CA ILE A 506 -0.25 -21.21 2.47
C ILE A 506 0.09 -20.56 1.15
N VAL A 507 1.33 -20.06 1.04
CA VAL A 507 1.81 -19.31 -0.13
C VAL A 507 2.62 -20.25 -1.01
N GLU A 508 2.31 -20.29 -2.30
CA GLU A 508 3.05 -21.09 -3.29
C GLU A 508 4.43 -20.47 -3.58
N PRO A 509 5.44 -21.24 -4.04
CA PRO A 509 6.77 -20.69 -4.39
C PRO A 509 6.75 -19.50 -5.37
N GLU A 510 5.77 -19.48 -6.28
CA GLU A 510 5.56 -18.42 -7.25
C GLU A 510 4.94 -17.13 -6.67
N GLU A 511 4.44 -17.19 -5.44
CA GLU A 511 3.77 -16.09 -4.73
C GLU A 511 4.58 -15.60 -3.51
N GLN A 512 5.77 -16.18 -3.28
CA GLN A 512 6.72 -15.67 -2.31
C GLN A 512 7.30 -14.34 -2.80
N PHE A 513 7.66 -13.46 -1.88
CA PHE A 513 8.34 -12.22 -2.19
C PHE A 513 9.76 -12.34 -1.63
N THR A 514 10.68 -12.82 -2.47
CA THR A 514 12.04 -13.12 -2.01
C THR A 514 12.89 -11.86 -1.92
N ASN A 515 14.00 -11.91 -1.19
CA ASN A 515 14.98 -10.81 -1.08
C ASN A 515 15.39 -10.21 -2.43
N LEU A 516 15.54 -11.05 -3.47
CA LEU A 516 15.84 -10.57 -4.82
C LEU A 516 14.64 -9.84 -5.46
N MET A 517 13.40 -10.26 -5.20
CA MET A 517 12.20 -9.55 -5.66
C MET A 517 12.07 -8.20 -4.97
N GLU A 518 12.34 -8.14 -3.68
CA GLU A 518 12.37 -6.91 -2.87
C GLU A 518 13.37 -5.89 -3.39
N TYR A 519 14.60 -6.32 -3.70
CA TYR A 519 15.57 -5.44 -4.34
C TYR A 519 15.08 -4.95 -5.71
N ASN A 520 14.43 -5.83 -6.49
CA ASN A 520 13.92 -5.51 -7.81
C ASN A 520 12.60 -4.72 -7.80
N ALA A 521 11.92 -4.57 -6.66
CA ALA A 521 10.70 -3.76 -6.51
C ALA A 521 10.90 -2.29 -6.94
N ARG A 522 12.16 -1.85 -7.00
CA ARG A 522 12.57 -0.53 -7.50
C ARG A 522 12.33 -0.30 -9.00
N ASP A 523 12.11 -1.36 -9.78
CA ASP A 523 11.81 -1.32 -11.22
C ASP A 523 10.46 -2.02 -11.43
N ARG A 524 9.38 -1.28 -11.13
CA ARG A 524 8.02 -1.84 -10.99
C ARG A 524 7.50 -2.38 -12.31
N ASP A 525 7.82 -1.72 -13.42
CA ASP A 525 7.36 -2.12 -14.76
C ASP A 525 8.35 -3.03 -15.52
N GLY A 526 9.54 -3.26 -14.94
CA GLY A 526 10.58 -4.13 -15.46
C GLY A 526 11.19 -3.62 -16.76
N ASP A 527 11.11 -2.30 -17.03
CA ASP A 527 11.65 -1.69 -18.24
C ASP A 527 13.16 -1.35 -18.13
N GLY A 528 13.73 -1.55 -16.94
CA GLY A 528 15.13 -1.27 -16.62
C GLY A 528 15.38 0.18 -16.20
N ILE A 529 14.33 0.99 -16.02
CA ILE A 529 14.37 2.33 -15.44
C ILE A 529 13.82 2.22 -14.02
N ILE A 530 14.64 2.65 -13.06
CA ILE A 530 14.21 2.71 -11.66
C ILE A 530 13.10 3.76 -11.54
N ASP A 531 11.88 3.29 -11.26
CA ASP A 531 10.67 4.07 -11.06
C ASP A 531 10.01 3.87 -9.68
N GLY A 532 10.52 2.92 -8.89
CA GLY A 532 10.13 2.63 -7.50
C GLY A 532 11.30 2.61 -6.51
N ARG A 533 11.10 1.92 -5.38
CA ARG A 533 12.09 1.70 -4.31
C ARG A 533 12.22 0.22 -3.98
N SER A 534 13.36 -0.18 -3.43
CA SER A 534 13.50 -1.50 -2.79
C SER A 534 12.92 -1.49 -1.38
N THR A 535 12.55 -2.67 -0.90
CA THR A 535 11.97 -2.92 0.43
C THR A 535 13.00 -3.50 1.40
N ASP A 536 12.64 -3.61 2.68
CA ASP A 536 13.50 -4.19 3.73
C ASP A 536 13.23 -5.70 3.87
N PRO A 537 14.18 -6.57 3.45
CA PRO A 537 14.02 -8.04 3.43
C PRO A 537 13.88 -8.75 4.77
N LEU A 538 13.91 -8.00 5.86
CA LEU A 538 13.73 -8.51 7.20
C LEU A 538 12.50 -7.91 7.89
N ASN A 539 11.71 -7.10 7.18
CA ASN A 539 10.56 -6.39 7.72
C ASN A 539 9.39 -6.41 6.73
N PRO A 540 8.29 -7.12 7.04
CA PRO A 540 7.24 -7.42 6.06
C PRO A 540 6.33 -6.24 5.68
N ASP A 541 6.60 -5.06 6.23
CA ASP A 541 5.83 -3.80 6.05
C ASP A 541 6.84 -2.66 6.26
N THR A 542 7.46 -2.23 5.15
CA THR A 542 8.63 -1.33 5.15
C THR A 542 8.29 0.05 5.70
N ASP A 543 7.10 0.59 5.41
CA ASP A 543 6.69 1.93 5.82
C ASP A 543 5.81 1.98 7.09
N GLY A 544 5.28 0.83 7.51
CA GLY A 544 4.51 0.65 8.74
C GLY A 544 3.06 1.10 8.64
N ASP A 545 2.47 1.15 7.45
CA ASP A 545 1.07 1.52 7.25
C ASP A 545 0.06 0.38 7.52
N GLY A 546 0.55 -0.86 7.54
CA GLY A 546 -0.19 -2.09 7.81
C GLY A 546 -0.55 -2.93 6.57
N LEU A 547 -0.19 -2.49 5.37
CA LEU A 547 -0.14 -3.27 4.14
C LEU A 547 1.26 -3.91 4.04
N ILE A 548 1.33 -5.17 3.58
CA ILE A 548 2.62 -5.87 3.47
C ILE A 548 3.23 -5.61 2.10
N ASP A 549 4.55 -5.49 2.03
CA ASP A 549 5.27 -5.03 0.83
C ASP A 549 4.96 -5.91 -0.39
N GLY A 550 4.88 -7.23 -0.22
CA GLY A 550 4.46 -8.17 -1.25
C GLY A 550 3.10 -7.85 -1.89
N ILE A 551 2.10 -7.37 -1.13
CA ILE A 551 0.80 -6.96 -1.68
C ILE A 551 0.93 -5.68 -2.51
N GLU A 552 1.74 -4.73 -2.06
CA GLU A 552 1.91 -3.43 -2.70
C GLU A 552 2.58 -3.53 -4.06
N VAL A 553 3.62 -4.35 -4.12
CA VAL A 553 4.44 -4.55 -5.32
C VAL A 553 3.75 -5.49 -6.31
N MET A 554 3.19 -6.62 -5.85
CA MET A 554 2.44 -7.52 -6.74
C MET A 554 1.15 -6.86 -7.23
N GLY A 555 0.48 -6.12 -6.34
CA GLY A 555 -0.75 -5.40 -6.61
C GLY A 555 -2.02 -6.23 -6.44
N TRP A 556 -3.16 -5.55 -6.44
CA TRP A 556 -4.49 -6.13 -6.31
C TRP A 556 -5.47 -5.56 -7.34
N GLU A 557 -6.64 -6.20 -7.48
CA GLU A 557 -7.69 -5.77 -8.40
C GLU A 557 -8.82 -5.06 -7.66
N ILE A 558 -9.09 -3.80 -8.04
CA ILE A 558 -10.23 -3.03 -7.56
C ILE A 558 -11.33 -2.93 -8.62
N LEU A 559 -12.53 -2.55 -8.19
CA LEU A 559 -13.68 -2.31 -9.05
C LEU A 559 -14.09 -0.83 -8.98
N VAL A 560 -13.89 -0.13 -10.10
CA VAL A 560 -14.22 1.30 -10.24
C VAL A 560 -15.43 1.45 -11.15
N VAL A 561 -16.40 2.27 -10.74
CA VAL A 561 -17.58 2.60 -11.54
C VAL A 561 -17.42 4.01 -12.11
N ASN A 562 -16.91 4.11 -13.35
CA ASN A 562 -16.85 5.36 -14.10
C ASN A 562 -17.47 5.14 -15.49
N ASN A 563 -18.70 5.63 -15.69
CA ASN A 563 -19.47 5.43 -16.92
C ASN A 563 -19.56 3.94 -17.36
N GLY A 564 -19.53 3.03 -16.38
CA GLY A 564 -19.42 1.58 -16.55
C GLY A 564 -18.55 0.94 -15.46
N VAL A 565 -18.61 -0.38 -15.32
CA VAL A 565 -17.80 -1.12 -14.34
C VAL A 565 -16.46 -1.52 -14.96
N VAL A 566 -15.37 -1.00 -14.42
CA VAL A 566 -14.00 -1.28 -14.85
C VAL A 566 -13.24 -1.97 -13.72
N ARG A 567 -12.52 -3.04 -14.05
CA ARG A 567 -11.56 -3.67 -13.15
C ARG A 567 -10.19 -3.04 -13.39
N THR A 568 -9.59 -2.52 -12.34
CA THR A 568 -8.31 -1.81 -12.40
C THR A 568 -7.32 -2.52 -11.50
N TRP A 569 -6.10 -2.73 -12.02
CA TRP A 569 -4.98 -3.25 -11.24
C TRP A 569 -4.31 -2.08 -10.52
N VAL A 570 -4.11 -2.22 -9.22
CA VAL A 570 -3.53 -1.20 -8.34
C VAL A 570 -2.27 -1.77 -7.71
N THR A 571 -1.29 -0.90 -7.54
CA THR A 571 -0.02 -1.13 -6.84
C THR A 571 0.27 0.10 -6.01
N SER A 572 0.97 0.00 -4.90
CA SER A 572 1.44 1.13 -4.08
C SER A 572 2.97 1.13 -3.95
N ASP A 573 3.56 2.23 -3.49
CA ASP A 573 4.99 2.32 -3.15
C ASP A 573 5.21 1.89 -1.68
N PRO A 574 5.79 0.71 -1.42
CA PRO A 574 5.96 0.17 -0.07
C PRO A 574 6.91 0.97 0.84
N GLY A 575 7.59 1.98 0.28
CA GLY A 575 8.39 2.92 1.06
C GLY A 575 7.60 4.14 1.56
N LEU A 576 6.31 4.26 1.24
CA LEU A 576 5.50 5.45 1.47
C LEU A 576 4.13 5.12 2.06
N PHE A 577 3.93 5.50 3.33
CA PHE A 577 2.66 5.34 4.06
C PHE A 577 1.38 5.80 3.33
N ASP A 578 1.51 6.66 2.32
CA ASP A 578 0.45 7.27 1.52
C ASP A 578 1.07 7.55 0.15
N THR A 579 0.83 6.65 -0.81
CA THR A 579 1.52 6.64 -2.11
C THR A 579 1.15 7.83 -2.99
N ASP A 580 -0.11 8.27 -2.97
CA ASP A 580 -0.62 9.33 -3.84
C ASP A 580 -0.82 10.70 -3.15
N GLU A 581 -0.49 10.76 -1.86
CA GLU A 581 -0.52 11.94 -1.00
C GLU A 581 -1.93 12.56 -0.83
N ASP A 582 -3.00 11.77 -0.97
CA ASP A 582 -4.38 12.21 -0.73
C ASP A 582 -4.73 12.25 0.78
N GLY A 583 -3.92 11.59 1.61
CA GLY A 583 -4.00 11.53 3.06
C GLY A 583 -4.81 10.35 3.62
N LEU A 584 -5.20 9.38 2.79
CA LEU A 584 -5.46 8.01 3.21
C LEU A 584 -4.14 7.24 3.22
N SER A 585 -4.09 6.12 3.96
CA SER A 585 -2.95 5.21 3.85
C SER A 585 -3.30 4.11 2.87
N ASP A 586 -2.30 3.50 2.27
CA ASP A 586 -2.46 2.47 1.24
C ASP A 586 -3.26 1.27 1.81
N TYR A 587 -3.01 0.90 3.07
CA TYR A 587 -3.83 -0.07 3.81
C TYR A 587 -5.30 0.35 3.96
N THR A 588 -5.55 1.63 4.27
CA THR A 588 -6.90 2.17 4.46
C THR A 588 -7.70 2.04 3.17
N GLU A 589 -7.06 2.37 2.05
CA GLU A 589 -7.60 2.28 0.71
C GLU A 589 -7.87 0.84 0.28
N PHE A 590 -6.92 -0.06 0.53
CA PHE A 590 -7.08 -1.50 0.28
C PHE A 590 -8.26 -2.10 1.05
N ALA A 591 -8.38 -1.80 2.35
CA ALA A 591 -9.25 -2.57 3.26
C ALA A 591 -10.60 -1.91 3.60
N THR A 592 -10.71 -0.58 3.60
CA THR A 592 -11.82 0.11 4.30
C THR A 592 -12.67 1.06 3.46
N VAL A 593 -12.13 1.63 2.37
CA VAL A 593 -12.80 2.70 1.61
C VAL A 593 -13.98 2.18 0.79
N CYS A 594 -13.76 1.13 -0.01
CA CYS A 594 -14.77 0.55 -0.90
C CYS A 594 -14.85 -0.98 -0.77
N THR A 595 -15.90 -1.58 -1.34
CA THR A 595 -16.01 -3.04 -1.43
C THR A 595 -15.00 -3.56 -2.46
N GLY A 596 -13.78 -3.85 -2.01
CA GLY A 596 -12.63 -4.24 -2.86
C GLY A 596 -11.51 -3.20 -2.94
N GLY A 597 -11.60 -2.11 -2.18
CA GLY A 597 -10.59 -1.05 -2.07
C GLY A 597 -10.69 0.08 -3.10
N SER A 598 -10.10 1.24 -2.77
CA SER A 598 -9.84 2.37 -3.67
C SER A 598 -8.43 2.27 -4.29
N ASN A 599 -8.06 3.22 -5.14
CA ASN A 599 -6.80 3.20 -5.87
C ASN A 599 -5.70 4.02 -5.16
N ALA A 600 -4.87 3.35 -4.38
CA ALA A 600 -3.77 3.98 -3.63
C ALA A 600 -2.68 4.71 -4.45
N SER A 601 -2.70 4.57 -5.78
CA SER A 601 -1.80 5.32 -6.66
C SER A 601 -2.47 6.52 -7.34
N ASN A 602 -3.75 6.78 -7.07
CA ASN A 602 -4.50 7.83 -7.73
C ASN A 602 -5.54 8.47 -6.79
N PRO A 603 -5.36 9.77 -6.46
CA PRO A 603 -6.08 10.42 -5.35
C PRO A 603 -7.58 10.71 -5.63
N ASP A 604 -8.09 10.25 -6.77
CA ASP A 604 -9.45 10.41 -7.29
C ASP A 604 -9.76 9.13 -8.09
N THR A 605 -10.24 8.10 -7.39
CA THR A 605 -10.34 6.73 -7.91
C THR A 605 -11.31 6.62 -9.08
N ASP A 606 -12.48 7.26 -8.99
CA ASP A 606 -13.51 7.20 -10.02
C ASP A 606 -13.48 8.37 -11.02
N GLY A 607 -12.70 9.42 -10.76
CA GLY A 607 -12.40 10.48 -11.71
C GLY A 607 -13.50 11.52 -11.86
N ASP A 608 -14.33 11.71 -10.83
CA ASP A 608 -15.44 12.68 -10.81
C ASP A 608 -14.97 14.09 -10.37
N GLY A 609 -13.73 14.22 -9.90
CA GLY A 609 -13.11 15.48 -9.48
C GLY A 609 -13.20 15.76 -7.97
N LEU A 610 -13.74 14.83 -7.19
CA LEU A 610 -13.56 14.74 -5.74
C LEU A 610 -12.36 13.82 -5.46
N GLY A 611 -11.84 13.86 -4.23
CA GLY A 611 -10.72 13.02 -3.85
C GLY A 611 -11.15 12.03 -2.77
N ASP A 612 -10.56 10.84 -2.78
CA ASP A 612 -11.03 9.69 -2.01
C ASP A 612 -11.11 9.99 -0.50
N GLN A 613 -10.10 10.68 0.06
CA GLN A 613 -10.15 11.15 1.45
C GLN A 613 -11.38 12.04 1.75
N THR A 614 -11.71 12.94 0.82
CA THR A 614 -12.79 13.91 1.02
C THR A 614 -14.13 13.20 1.09
N GLU A 615 -14.33 12.22 0.24
CA GLU A 615 -15.58 11.48 0.13
C GLU A 615 -15.74 10.44 1.23
N ALA A 616 -14.67 9.70 1.57
CA ALA A 616 -14.71 8.64 2.58
C ALA A 616 -14.67 9.16 4.03
N LEU A 617 -13.89 10.22 4.30
CA LEU A 617 -13.57 10.64 5.67
C LEU A 617 -14.05 12.07 6.00
N ALA A 618 -13.79 13.04 5.13
CA ALA A 618 -14.10 14.45 5.43
C ALA A 618 -15.61 14.73 5.34
N GLY A 619 -16.26 14.15 4.33
CA GLY A 619 -17.65 14.31 3.99
C GLY A 619 -18.03 15.74 3.57
N PHE A 620 -19.27 15.86 3.12
CA PHE A 620 -19.88 17.12 2.70
C PHE A 620 -20.99 17.53 3.68
N SER A 621 -21.52 18.73 3.54
CA SER A 621 -22.58 19.25 4.43
C SER A 621 -23.70 19.90 3.64
N TRP A 622 -24.88 19.29 3.66
CA TRP A 622 -26.12 19.83 3.10
C TRP A 622 -27.04 20.32 4.22
N GLU A 623 -27.44 21.59 4.17
CA GLU A 623 -28.26 22.25 5.21
C GLU A 623 -27.78 22.09 6.68
N GLY A 624 -26.48 21.79 6.87
CA GLY A 624 -25.86 21.57 8.18
C GLY A 624 -25.89 20.13 8.68
N VAL A 625 -26.29 19.16 7.84
CA VAL A 625 -26.17 17.72 8.07
C VAL A 625 -25.03 17.18 7.21
N ALA A 626 -24.14 16.39 7.81
CA ALA A 626 -23.03 15.79 7.09
C ALA A 626 -23.49 14.56 6.30
N TYR A 627 -23.01 14.42 5.07
CA TYR A 627 -23.20 13.25 4.19
C TYR A 627 -21.89 12.90 3.49
N PHE A 628 -21.83 11.73 2.88
CA PHE A 628 -20.65 11.18 2.21
C PHE A 628 -21.07 10.62 0.85
N THR A 629 -20.17 10.67 -0.12
CA THR A 629 -20.26 10.05 -1.44
C THR A 629 -19.32 8.84 -1.49
N SER A 630 -19.33 8.10 -2.59
CA SER A 630 -18.56 6.88 -2.74
C SER A 630 -17.35 7.10 -3.66
N PRO A 631 -16.09 7.02 -3.16
CA PRO A 631 -14.88 7.22 -3.97
C PRO A 631 -14.68 6.31 -5.19
N CYS A 632 -15.43 5.21 -5.23
CA CYS A 632 -15.33 4.22 -6.30
C CYS A 632 -16.54 4.27 -7.24
N MET A 633 -17.42 5.26 -7.08
CA MET A 633 -18.64 5.42 -7.84
C MET A 633 -18.84 6.88 -8.24
N PHE A 634 -18.58 7.13 -9.51
CA PHE A 634 -18.65 8.45 -10.15
C PHE A 634 -20.02 9.16 -10.02
N ASP A 635 -21.08 8.44 -9.68
CA ASP A 635 -22.45 8.91 -9.49
C ASP A 635 -23.09 8.05 -8.37
N THR A 636 -23.03 8.53 -7.13
CA THR A 636 -23.35 7.76 -5.93
C THR A 636 -24.84 7.39 -5.86
N ASP A 637 -25.74 8.26 -6.30
CA ASP A 637 -27.19 8.04 -6.25
C ASP A 637 -27.81 7.62 -7.60
N ASN A 638 -27.01 7.53 -8.65
CA ASN A 638 -27.34 7.05 -9.99
C ASN A 638 -28.41 7.89 -10.69
N ASP A 639 -28.37 9.20 -10.52
CA ASP A 639 -29.34 10.12 -11.12
C ASP A 639 -28.88 10.69 -12.48
N GLY A 640 -27.61 10.45 -12.85
CA GLY A 640 -26.98 10.86 -14.09
C GLY A 640 -26.05 12.06 -13.98
N LEU A 641 -25.92 12.69 -12.81
CA LEU A 641 -24.90 13.70 -12.51
C LEU A 641 -23.68 13.06 -11.82
N GLU A 642 -22.51 13.66 -12.02
CA GLU A 642 -21.28 13.24 -11.35
C GLU A 642 -21.22 13.91 -9.96
N ASP A 643 -20.85 13.18 -8.90
CA ASP A 643 -20.92 13.72 -7.52
C ASP A 643 -20.10 15.03 -7.40
N GLY A 644 -18.96 15.11 -8.08
CA GLY A 644 -18.14 16.30 -8.22
C GLY A 644 -18.86 17.53 -8.81
N GLU A 645 -19.73 17.36 -9.82
CA GLU A 645 -20.54 18.45 -10.40
C GLU A 645 -21.62 18.93 -9.42
N GLU A 646 -22.19 18.01 -8.65
CA GLU A 646 -23.26 18.32 -7.71
C GLU A 646 -22.76 19.05 -6.46
N VAL A 647 -21.56 18.73 -6.00
CA VAL A 647 -20.91 19.40 -4.86
C VAL A 647 -20.22 20.69 -5.27
N ILE A 648 -19.68 20.76 -6.50
CA ILE A 648 -18.95 21.92 -7.03
C ILE A 648 -19.68 22.47 -8.24
N ALA A 649 -20.25 23.67 -8.10
CA ALA A 649 -21.08 24.30 -9.12
C ALA A 649 -20.44 24.23 -10.52
N GLY A 650 -21.02 23.38 -11.37
CA GLY A 650 -20.56 23.06 -12.70
C GLY A 650 -20.82 24.15 -13.75
N LYS A 651 -20.98 23.74 -15.02
CA LYS A 651 -21.25 24.69 -16.13
C LYS A 651 -22.70 25.18 -16.14
N ASP A 652 -23.60 24.39 -15.58
CA ASP A 652 -25.03 24.62 -15.41
C ASP A 652 -25.34 25.56 -14.22
N ASN A 653 -24.47 25.61 -13.21
CA ASN A 653 -24.58 26.33 -11.94
C ASN A 653 -25.66 25.80 -10.98
N PHE A 654 -26.09 24.55 -11.13
CA PHE A 654 -26.86 23.89 -10.09
C PHE A 654 -25.92 23.21 -9.10
N LEU A 655 -26.38 23.06 -7.86
CA LEU A 655 -25.70 22.37 -6.78
C LEU A 655 -26.80 21.52 -6.15
N THR A 656 -26.77 20.22 -6.39
CA THR A 656 -27.76 19.22 -5.97
C THR A 656 -27.13 18.32 -4.91
N HIS A 657 -27.92 17.41 -4.35
CA HIS A 657 -27.46 16.56 -3.26
C HIS A 657 -26.95 15.21 -3.80
N ALA A 658 -25.63 15.07 -3.94
CA ALA A 658 -24.91 13.91 -4.51
C ALA A 658 -25.07 12.51 -3.85
N ASN A 659 -26.07 12.30 -3.03
CA ASN A 659 -26.42 10.98 -2.48
C ASN A 659 -27.94 10.90 -2.26
N ASN A 660 -28.67 11.70 -3.02
CA ASN A 660 -30.10 11.80 -3.05
C ASN A 660 -30.53 12.27 -4.44
N SER A 661 -30.90 11.31 -5.28
CA SER A 661 -31.21 11.47 -6.71
C SER A 661 -32.38 12.42 -7.05
N ASP A 662 -33.04 13.03 -6.06
CA ASP A 662 -34.19 13.94 -6.21
C ASP A 662 -34.11 14.96 -5.06
N THR A 663 -33.40 16.06 -5.29
CA THR A 663 -33.01 17.02 -4.25
C THR A 663 -34.22 17.77 -3.69
N ASP A 664 -35.20 18.12 -4.52
CA ASP A 664 -36.38 18.89 -4.10
C ASP A 664 -37.64 18.04 -3.83
N ASN A 665 -37.53 16.72 -4.02
CA ASN A 665 -38.52 15.69 -3.70
C ASN A 665 -39.82 15.82 -4.52
N ASP A 666 -39.69 16.10 -5.81
CA ASP A 666 -40.82 16.30 -6.72
C ASP A 666 -41.06 15.11 -7.67
N SER A 667 -40.27 14.04 -7.51
CA SER A 667 -40.24 12.81 -8.31
C SER A 667 -39.61 12.91 -9.70
N LEU A 668 -38.99 14.05 -10.03
CA LEU A 668 -38.01 14.16 -11.11
C LEU A 668 -36.61 13.98 -10.51
N ILE A 669 -35.75 13.23 -11.20
CA ILE A 669 -34.36 13.10 -10.75
C ILE A 669 -33.54 14.30 -11.22
N ASP A 670 -32.61 14.79 -10.42
CA ASP A 670 -31.93 16.06 -10.66
C ASP A 670 -31.18 16.04 -12.01
N GLY A 671 -30.52 14.92 -12.33
CA GLY A 671 -29.88 14.71 -13.62
C GLY A 671 -30.81 14.83 -14.82
N ASN A 672 -32.09 14.47 -14.71
CA ASN A 672 -33.06 14.65 -15.82
C ASN A 672 -33.45 16.12 -16.03
N GLU A 673 -33.37 16.94 -14.98
CA GLU A 673 -33.66 18.37 -15.01
C GLU A 673 -32.48 19.15 -15.58
N VAL A 674 -31.27 18.82 -15.10
CA VAL A 674 -30.01 19.45 -15.50
C VAL A 674 -29.58 19.03 -16.91
N LEU A 675 -29.54 17.72 -17.19
CA LEU A 675 -29.08 17.18 -18.48
C LEU A 675 -30.15 17.25 -19.57
N PHE A 676 -31.39 17.60 -19.21
CA PHE A 676 -32.54 17.81 -20.08
C PHE A 676 -32.93 16.59 -20.95
N VAL A 677 -34.05 15.96 -20.61
CA VAL A 677 -34.70 14.99 -21.52
C VAL A 677 -35.26 15.73 -22.75
N PRO A 678 -34.74 15.49 -23.97
CA PRO A 678 -34.92 16.43 -25.08
C PRO A 678 -36.33 16.44 -25.67
N ARG A 679 -37.17 17.39 -25.24
CA ARG A 679 -38.43 17.76 -25.90
C ARG A 679 -38.20 18.94 -26.86
N PRO A 680 -38.72 18.92 -28.10
CA PRO A 680 -38.31 19.88 -29.14
C PRO A 680 -38.49 21.38 -28.82
N PHE A 681 -39.35 21.72 -27.85
CA PHE A 681 -39.77 23.10 -27.57
C PHE A 681 -39.98 23.41 -26.07
N GLN A 682 -39.42 22.61 -25.16
CA GLN A 682 -39.51 22.84 -23.71
C GLN A 682 -38.16 23.30 -23.16
N ASN A 683 -38.15 24.14 -22.12
CA ASN A 683 -36.94 24.54 -21.40
C ASN A 683 -36.70 23.62 -20.19
N PRO A 684 -35.48 23.59 -19.62
CA PRO A 684 -35.17 22.85 -18.38
C PRO A 684 -36.00 23.35 -17.17
N THR A 685 -36.31 22.43 -16.26
CA THR A 685 -36.85 22.68 -14.91
C THR A 685 -35.69 22.94 -13.94
N ASN A 686 -35.98 23.22 -12.67
CA ASN A 686 -34.97 23.57 -11.68
C ASN A 686 -34.93 22.52 -10.56
N PRO A 687 -33.82 21.76 -10.40
CA PRO A 687 -33.72 20.64 -9.44
C PRO A 687 -33.70 21.02 -7.96
N LEU A 688 -33.94 22.30 -7.65
CA LEU A 688 -33.98 22.83 -6.29
C LEU A 688 -35.36 23.41 -5.94
N ILE A 689 -36.30 23.34 -6.87
CA ILE A 689 -37.64 23.91 -6.74
C ILE A 689 -38.64 22.92 -7.32
N ASN A 690 -39.33 22.23 -6.43
CA ASN A 690 -40.35 21.23 -6.73
C ASN A 690 -41.58 21.69 -7.56
N ASP A 691 -41.66 22.96 -7.93
CA ASP A 691 -42.71 23.61 -8.73
C ASP A 691 -42.08 24.87 -9.35
N THR A 692 -41.40 24.69 -10.49
CA THR A 692 -40.54 25.71 -11.10
C THR A 692 -41.35 26.89 -11.62
N ASP A 693 -42.56 26.67 -12.12
CA ASP A 693 -43.42 27.71 -12.69
C ASP A 693 -44.45 28.32 -11.71
N ALA A 694 -44.52 27.76 -10.50
CA ALA A 694 -45.38 28.15 -9.39
C ALA A 694 -46.89 28.05 -9.71
N ASP A 695 -47.27 27.08 -10.54
CA ASP A 695 -48.65 26.86 -10.91
C ASP A 695 -49.45 26.00 -9.90
N GLY A 696 -48.72 25.28 -9.03
CA GLY A 696 -49.26 24.40 -8.00
C GLY A 696 -49.26 22.91 -8.37
N MET A 697 -48.70 22.56 -9.52
CA MET A 697 -48.35 21.19 -9.93
C MET A 697 -46.84 20.98 -9.70
N LEU A 698 -46.41 19.72 -9.50
CA LEU A 698 -44.99 19.39 -9.28
C LEU A 698 -44.32 19.08 -10.63
N ASP A 699 -43.08 19.52 -10.83
CA ASP A 699 -42.41 19.39 -12.13
C ASP A 699 -42.25 17.91 -12.51
N GLY A 700 -41.84 17.05 -11.56
CA GLY A 700 -41.72 15.60 -11.78
C GLY A 700 -43.02 14.91 -12.21
N TRP A 701 -44.18 15.42 -11.78
CA TRP A 701 -45.48 14.90 -12.20
C TRP A 701 -45.87 15.37 -13.62
N GLU A 702 -45.58 16.63 -13.95
CA GLU A 702 -45.78 17.17 -15.31
C GLU A 702 -44.80 16.60 -16.32
N MET A 703 -43.60 16.23 -15.86
CA MET A 703 -42.50 15.81 -16.69
C MET A 703 -42.46 14.34 -17.00
N GLN A 704 -43.30 13.49 -16.40
CA GLN A 704 -43.13 12.05 -16.52
C GLN A 704 -43.05 11.57 -18.00
N VAL A 705 -41.96 10.87 -18.33
CA VAL A 705 -41.62 10.39 -19.69
C VAL A 705 -41.51 8.87 -19.69
N LYS A 706 -41.91 8.23 -20.79
CA LYS A 706 -41.61 6.82 -21.07
C LYS A 706 -40.11 6.55 -21.14
N SER A 707 -39.50 6.17 -20.03
CA SER A 707 -38.23 5.44 -20.02
C SER A 707 -38.48 4.04 -20.59
N THR A 708 -37.68 3.62 -21.59
CA THR A 708 -37.68 2.22 -22.03
C THR A 708 -37.07 1.27 -21.00
N GLU A 709 -36.48 1.79 -19.92
CA GLU A 709 -35.89 1.01 -18.84
C GLU A 709 -36.87 0.78 -17.67
N ASP A 710 -37.86 1.67 -17.44
CA ASP A 710 -38.69 1.63 -16.21
C ASP A 710 -40.21 1.40 -16.38
N ASN A 711 -40.72 1.23 -17.60
CA ASN A 711 -42.06 0.68 -17.87
C ASN A 711 -43.25 1.30 -17.06
N THR A 712 -43.22 2.60 -16.82
CA THR A 712 -44.35 3.39 -16.29
C THR A 712 -44.95 4.29 -17.38
N ASN A 713 -46.25 4.56 -17.30
CA ASN A 713 -47.05 5.25 -18.33
C ASN A 713 -47.19 6.75 -18.01
N SER A 714 -46.69 7.64 -18.88
CA SER A 714 -47.11 9.05 -18.89
C SER A 714 -46.61 9.84 -20.11
N HIS A 715 -47.36 10.92 -20.41
CA HIS A 715 -47.57 11.43 -21.76
C HIS A 715 -47.37 12.95 -21.84
N SER A 716 -46.29 13.37 -22.49
CA SER A 716 -46.14 14.78 -22.92
C SER A 716 -47.09 15.07 -24.10
N LEU A 717 -48.10 15.92 -23.88
CA LEU A 717 -49.09 16.33 -24.89
C LEU A 717 -48.79 17.73 -25.46
N TRP A 718 -48.47 17.83 -26.75
CA TRP A 718 -48.24 19.10 -27.43
C TRP A 718 -49.51 19.65 -28.07
N VAL A 719 -49.94 20.85 -27.69
CA VAL A 719 -51.18 21.47 -28.18
C VAL A 719 -50.85 22.58 -29.18
N ALA A 720 -51.39 22.47 -30.40
CA ALA A 720 -51.24 23.48 -31.46
C ALA A 720 -52.60 23.93 -32.00
N THR A 721 -52.86 25.24 -31.97
CA THR A 721 -54.09 25.86 -32.50
C THR A 721 -53.95 26.33 -33.96
N SER A 722 -52.74 26.24 -34.52
CA SER A 722 -52.44 26.54 -35.93
C SER A 722 -51.58 25.44 -36.53
N THR A 723 -51.57 25.31 -37.86
CA THR A 723 -50.70 24.37 -38.57
C THR A 723 -49.23 24.63 -38.24
N TRP A 724 -48.46 23.56 -38.05
CA TRP A 724 -47.05 23.65 -37.66
C TRP A 724 -46.21 22.58 -38.37
N GLU A 725 -44.88 22.74 -38.37
CA GLU A 725 -43.96 21.80 -39.02
C GLU A 725 -43.28 20.91 -37.96
N ARG A 726 -43.30 19.59 -38.20
CA ARG A 726 -42.71 18.61 -37.27
C ARG A 726 -41.18 18.71 -37.24
N PRO A 727 -40.55 18.86 -36.06
CA PRO A 727 -39.10 18.86 -35.88
C PRO A 727 -38.42 17.62 -36.47
N GLY A 728 -37.24 17.80 -37.07
CA GLY A 728 -36.43 16.69 -37.62
C GLY A 728 -36.99 16.04 -38.90
N CYS A 729 -38.16 16.46 -39.39
CA CYS A 729 -38.77 15.90 -40.60
C CYS A 729 -38.17 16.54 -41.87
N VAL A 730 -37.62 15.72 -42.77
CA VAL A 730 -37.20 16.16 -44.11
C VAL A 730 -38.31 15.84 -45.11
N PRO A 731 -38.90 16.84 -45.80
CA PRO A 731 -39.99 16.59 -46.75
C PRO A 731 -39.55 15.63 -47.87
N SER A 732 -40.23 14.49 -47.99
CA SER A 732 -40.05 13.52 -49.07
C SER A 732 -41.29 13.50 -49.97
N GLN A 733 -41.21 12.91 -51.17
CA GLN A 733 -42.38 12.84 -52.08
C GLN A 733 -43.57 12.05 -51.52
N THR A 734 -43.41 11.39 -50.37
CA THR A 734 -44.41 10.53 -49.72
C THR A 734 -44.69 10.89 -48.26
N SER A 735 -44.02 11.89 -47.67
CA SER A 735 -44.25 12.30 -46.28
C SER A 735 -44.36 13.83 -46.17
N ASP A 736 -45.55 14.32 -45.81
CA ASP A 736 -45.76 15.72 -45.46
C ASP A 736 -45.24 15.96 -44.04
N CYS A 737 -44.48 17.04 -43.85
CA CYS A 737 -43.95 17.43 -42.54
C CYS A 737 -44.87 18.42 -41.81
N THR A 738 -45.96 18.85 -42.47
CA THR A 738 -46.96 19.74 -41.86
C THR A 738 -47.96 18.93 -41.02
N MET A 739 -48.22 19.41 -39.81
CA MET A 739 -49.18 18.87 -38.87
C MET A 739 -50.37 19.84 -38.75
N ASN A 740 -51.57 19.29 -38.65
CA ASN A 740 -52.80 20.07 -38.49
C ASN A 740 -52.88 20.61 -37.05
N PRO A 741 -53.77 21.58 -36.76
CA PRO A 741 -54.09 21.94 -35.38
C PRO A 741 -54.66 20.73 -34.61
N GLY A 742 -54.27 20.56 -33.36
CA GLY A 742 -54.65 19.44 -32.50
C GLY A 742 -53.64 19.18 -31.38
N GLY A 743 -53.94 18.20 -30.53
CA GLY A 743 -53.08 17.69 -29.46
C GLY A 743 -52.30 16.48 -29.93
N TYR A 744 -50.98 16.53 -29.84
CA TYR A 744 -50.08 15.51 -30.33
C TYR A 744 -49.20 14.98 -29.20
N VAL A 745 -49.29 13.69 -28.95
CA VAL A 745 -48.42 13.03 -27.96
C VAL A 745 -47.01 12.87 -28.54
N TRP A 746 -46.00 13.18 -27.73
CA TRP A 746 -44.60 12.91 -28.04
C TRP A 746 -44.13 11.66 -27.30
N GLN A 747 -43.45 10.77 -28.03
CA GLN A 747 -43.03 9.48 -27.48
C GLN A 747 -41.60 9.52 -26.94
N ASN A 748 -40.62 9.84 -27.78
CA ASN A 748 -39.23 10.08 -27.41
C ASN A 748 -38.48 10.72 -28.61
N ASN A 749 -37.19 11.01 -28.43
CA ASN A 749 -36.36 11.64 -29.47
C ASN A 749 -36.19 10.78 -30.75
N LEU A 750 -36.37 9.45 -30.67
CA LEU A 750 -36.27 8.53 -31.82
C LEU A 750 -37.62 8.28 -32.52
N GLY A 751 -38.73 8.28 -31.77
CA GLY A 751 -40.10 8.03 -32.23
C GLY A 751 -40.83 9.30 -32.65
N GLY A 752 -40.43 10.47 -32.13
CA GLY A 752 -41.03 11.75 -32.43
C GLY A 752 -42.49 11.85 -31.99
N PHE A 753 -43.26 12.70 -32.68
CA PHE A 753 -44.70 12.87 -32.44
C PHE A 753 -45.51 11.76 -33.08
N VAL A 754 -46.55 11.30 -32.38
CA VAL A 754 -47.63 10.50 -32.95
C VAL A 754 -48.32 11.32 -34.05
N ILE A 755 -48.53 10.71 -35.23
CA ILE A 755 -49.00 11.44 -36.43
C ILE A 755 -50.49 11.80 -36.32
N GLU A 756 -51.27 10.95 -35.67
CA GLU A 756 -52.70 11.19 -35.43
C GLU A 756 -52.85 12.03 -34.16
N PRO A 757 -53.63 13.13 -34.20
CA PRO A 757 -53.88 13.92 -33.00
C PRO A 757 -54.69 13.10 -31.99
N LYS A 758 -54.28 13.09 -30.72
CA LYS A 758 -55.04 12.47 -29.61
C LYS A 758 -56.36 13.23 -29.41
N TYR A 759 -56.28 14.55 -29.42
CA TYR A 759 -57.43 15.44 -29.24
C TYR A 759 -57.51 16.49 -30.36
N GLN A 760 -58.71 16.79 -30.81
CA GLN A 760 -58.98 17.92 -31.69
C GLN A 760 -59.08 19.22 -30.89
N VAL A 761 -58.76 20.35 -31.52
CA VAL A 761 -58.88 21.68 -30.88
C VAL A 761 -60.33 22.00 -30.44
N SER A 762 -61.33 21.33 -31.01
CA SER A 762 -62.74 21.46 -30.60
C SER A 762 -63.11 20.62 -29.38
N GLU A 763 -62.32 19.59 -29.07
CA GLU A 763 -62.53 18.69 -27.93
C GLU A 763 -61.83 19.27 -26.69
N MET A 764 -60.72 19.98 -26.87
CA MET A 764 -60.01 20.68 -25.80
C MET A 764 -60.77 21.92 -25.31
N ASN A 765 -61.01 22.04 -24.00
CA ASN A 765 -61.71 23.17 -23.39
C ASN A 765 -60.82 24.42 -23.21
N LEU A 766 -60.31 24.98 -24.32
CA LEU A 766 -59.40 26.14 -24.32
C LEU A 766 -60.12 27.50 -24.16
N THR A 767 -61.29 27.53 -23.50
CA THR A 767 -62.16 28.72 -23.50
C THR A 767 -61.61 29.84 -22.61
N GLY A 768 -61.52 31.07 -23.15
CA GLY A 768 -61.04 32.24 -22.41
C GLY A 768 -59.53 32.47 -22.48
N PHE A 769 -58.79 31.60 -23.17
CA PHE A 769 -57.35 31.65 -23.29
C PHE A 769 -56.89 31.73 -24.75
N SER A 770 -55.72 32.33 -25.00
CA SER A 770 -55.12 32.43 -26.34
C SER A 770 -53.72 31.89 -26.32
N MET A 771 -53.49 30.81 -27.08
CA MET A 771 -52.19 30.13 -27.14
C MET A 771 -51.08 31.09 -27.59
N PRO A 772 -49.95 31.15 -26.87
CA PRO A 772 -48.84 32.02 -27.23
C PRO A 772 -48.26 31.63 -28.61
N GLU A 773 -47.69 32.61 -29.28
CA GLU A 773 -46.92 32.39 -30.50
C GLU A 773 -45.56 31.78 -30.13
N ASN A 774 -45.26 30.59 -30.64
CA ASN A 774 -44.00 29.92 -30.39
C ASN A 774 -42.97 30.26 -31.49
N PRO A 775 -41.83 30.87 -31.12
CA PRO A 775 -40.84 31.36 -32.07
C PRO A 775 -40.11 30.24 -32.83
N PHE A 776 -40.10 29.00 -32.32
CA PHE A 776 -39.37 27.87 -32.92
C PHE A 776 -40.14 27.18 -34.05
N CYS A 777 -41.47 27.26 -34.08
CA CYS A 777 -42.33 26.69 -35.12
C CYS A 777 -43.08 27.73 -35.96
N SER A 778 -43.00 29.04 -35.63
CA SER A 778 -43.86 30.09 -36.21
C SER A 778 -45.35 29.72 -36.16
N CYS A 779 -45.76 29.10 -35.05
CA CYS A 779 -47.06 28.52 -34.83
C CYS A 779 -47.57 28.89 -33.43
N ASN A 780 -48.88 28.88 -33.24
CA ASN A 780 -49.50 29.03 -31.92
C ASN A 780 -49.61 27.65 -31.27
N GLY A 781 -48.58 27.26 -30.52
CA GLY A 781 -48.51 25.96 -29.86
C GLY A 781 -47.53 25.94 -28.69
N ARG A 782 -47.78 25.03 -27.75
CA ARG A 782 -47.12 24.91 -26.45
C ARG A 782 -47.42 23.51 -25.88
N TRP A 783 -46.65 23.06 -24.89
CA TRP A 783 -46.99 21.84 -24.14
C TRP A 783 -48.26 22.06 -23.30
N ALA A 784 -49.12 21.05 -23.23
CA ALA A 784 -50.31 21.11 -22.38
C ALA A 784 -49.93 21.35 -20.92
N LEU A 785 -48.83 20.71 -20.48
CA LEU A 785 -48.19 20.83 -19.17
C LEU A 785 -46.73 21.27 -19.42
N ASP A 786 -46.38 22.49 -19.05
CA ASP A 786 -45.05 23.10 -19.25
C ASP A 786 -44.49 23.62 -17.93
N PRO A 787 -43.81 22.78 -17.12
CA PRO A 787 -43.24 23.15 -15.82
C PRO A 787 -42.09 24.17 -15.90
N SER A 788 -41.75 24.67 -17.09
CA SER A 788 -40.59 25.54 -17.22
C SER A 788 -40.83 26.95 -16.68
N LEU A 789 -39.76 27.57 -16.18
CA LEU A 789 -39.80 28.91 -15.60
C LEU A 789 -40.42 29.96 -16.56
N ASP A 790 -41.37 30.73 -16.06
CA ASP A 790 -42.17 31.74 -16.80
C ASP A 790 -43.16 31.16 -17.84
N SER A 791 -43.50 29.87 -17.77
CA SER A 791 -44.61 29.28 -18.52
C SER A 791 -45.97 29.86 -18.10
N LEU A 792 -47.05 29.37 -18.72
CA LEU A 792 -48.40 29.78 -18.38
C LEU A 792 -48.99 28.77 -17.43
N LYS A 793 -49.56 29.26 -16.32
CA LYS A 793 -50.26 28.47 -15.31
C LYS A 793 -51.15 27.37 -15.91
N ASP A 794 -50.84 26.10 -15.64
CA ASP A 794 -51.51 24.92 -16.22
C ASP A 794 -52.62 24.34 -15.33
N ASP A 795 -52.63 24.69 -14.06
CA ASP A 795 -53.63 24.29 -13.04
C ASP A 795 -55.13 24.49 -13.37
N THR A 796 -55.49 25.27 -14.39
CA THR A 796 -56.88 25.64 -14.70
C THR A 796 -57.40 25.12 -16.04
N TYR A 797 -56.58 24.40 -16.80
CA TYR A 797 -57.04 23.73 -18.02
C TYR A 797 -57.82 22.45 -17.70
N ASP A 798 -58.55 21.95 -18.69
CA ASP A 798 -59.26 20.67 -18.71
C ASP A 798 -59.09 20.22 -20.17
N ILE A 799 -58.02 19.47 -20.41
CA ILE A 799 -57.47 19.28 -21.77
C ILE A 799 -58.01 18.03 -22.46
N ASP A 800 -58.30 16.99 -21.71
CA ASP A 800 -58.97 15.75 -22.11
C ASP A 800 -60.50 15.84 -22.03
N ASN A 801 -61.04 16.91 -21.41
CA ASN A 801 -62.47 17.25 -21.43
C ASN A 801 -63.33 16.19 -20.71
N ASP A 802 -62.81 15.69 -19.60
CA ASP A 802 -63.49 14.79 -18.66
C ASP A 802 -64.32 15.57 -17.60
N SER A 803 -64.19 16.90 -17.57
CA SER A 803 -64.81 17.87 -16.63
C SER A 803 -64.06 18.08 -15.31
N LEU A 804 -62.88 17.48 -15.15
CA LEU A 804 -61.93 17.77 -14.09
C LEU A 804 -60.88 18.75 -14.64
N ALA A 805 -60.40 19.67 -13.80
CA ALA A 805 -59.36 20.60 -14.25
C ALA A 805 -58.00 20.06 -13.84
N ASN A 806 -56.96 20.22 -14.66
CA ASN A 806 -55.58 19.77 -14.43
C ASN A 806 -55.08 19.97 -12.99
N GLY A 807 -55.31 21.15 -12.40
CA GLY A 807 -54.89 21.42 -11.03
C GLY A 807 -55.70 20.69 -9.95
N ALA A 808 -56.89 20.16 -10.26
CA ALA A 808 -57.69 19.27 -9.41
C ALA A 808 -57.25 17.80 -9.50
N GLU A 809 -56.54 17.46 -10.56
CA GLU A 809 -56.01 16.13 -10.88
C GLU A 809 -54.65 15.88 -10.22
N ALA A 810 -54.00 16.95 -9.75
CA ALA A 810 -52.72 16.91 -9.04
C ALA A 810 -52.67 15.87 -7.89
N PRO A 811 -51.48 15.33 -7.55
CA PRO A 811 -51.30 14.31 -6.52
C PRO A 811 -51.83 14.67 -5.12
N ASP A 812 -51.88 15.97 -4.79
CA ASP A 812 -52.41 16.47 -3.51
C ASP A 812 -53.96 16.46 -3.43
N LYS A 813 -54.62 16.26 -4.57
CA LYS A 813 -56.07 16.13 -4.74
C LYS A 813 -56.39 14.76 -5.30
N TRP A 814 -56.92 14.59 -6.51
CA TRP A 814 -57.45 13.30 -6.96
C TRP A 814 -56.39 12.34 -7.49
N ASN A 815 -55.16 12.81 -7.75
CA ASN A 815 -54.07 11.97 -8.26
C ASN A 815 -54.45 11.26 -9.58
N THR A 816 -55.06 12.00 -10.49
CA THR A 816 -55.54 11.55 -11.81
C THR A 816 -54.71 12.16 -12.93
N ASN A 817 -54.66 11.53 -14.09
CA ASN A 817 -53.83 11.92 -15.21
C ASN A 817 -54.46 13.06 -16.02
N PRO A 818 -53.87 14.26 -16.03
CA PRO A 818 -54.49 15.47 -16.58
C PRO A 818 -54.46 15.56 -18.11
N VAL A 819 -54.22 14.45 -18.80
CA VAL A 819 -54.20 14.33 -20.27
C VAL A 819 -54.84 13.03 -20.74
N ASP A 820 -55.46 12.28 -19.85
CA ASP A 820 -56.14 11.02 -20.12
C ASP A 820 -57.45 11.00 -19.34
N ASP A 821 -58.56 10.88 -20.04
CA ASP A 821 -59.89 11.06 -19.47
C ASP A 821 -60.33 9.94 -18.51
N ASP A 822 -59.63 8.80 -18.53
CA ASP A 822 -59.86 7.60 -17.73
C ASP A 822 -58.50 7.10 -17.22
N THR A 823 -58.14 7.52 -16.00
CA THR A 823 -56.80 7.33 -15.43
C THR A 823 -56.49 5.88 -15.10
N ASP A 824 -57.47 5.16 -14.57
CA ASP A 824 -57.30 3.81 -14.04
C ASP A 824 -57.80 2.71 -15.01
N SER A 825 -58.36 3.13 -16.15
CA SER A 825 -58.84 2.28 -17.24
C SER A 825 -60.02 1.39 -16.85
N ASP A 826 -60.86 1.84 -15.93
CA ASP A 826 -62.06 1.14 -15.48
C ASP A 826 -63.31 1.42 -16.35
N MET A 827 -63.14 2.27 -17.38
CA MET A 827 -64.14 2.73 -18.35
C MET A 827 -64.98 3.95 -17.92
N LEU A 828 -64.69 4.55 -16.77
CA LEU A 828 -65.32 5.77 -16.27
C LEU A 828 -64.41 6.99 -16.49
N PRO A 829 -64.97 8.17 -16.80
CA PRO A 829 -64.17 9.39 -16.86
C PRO A 829 -63.88 9.97 -15.47
N ASP A 830 -62.66 10.43 -15.23
CA ASP A 830 -62.20 10.87 -13.90
C ASP A 830 -63.12 11.97 -13.32
N GLY A 831 -63.47 12.98 -14.12
CA GLY A 831 -64.37 14.06 -13.71
C GLY A 831 -65.80 13.63 -13.39
N TRP A 832 -66.28 12.53 -14.00
CA TRP A 832 -67.59 11.94 -13.68
C TRP A 832 -67.55 11.24 -12.31
N GLU A 833 -66.50 10.47 -12.07
CA GLU A 833 -66.26 9.77 -10.80
C GLU A 833 -66.11 10.75 -9.64
N VAL A 834 -65.29 11.80 -9.81
CA VAL A 834 -65.14 12.87 -8.82
C VAL A 834 -66.48 13.53 -8.46
N TYR A 835 -67.34 13.76 -9.46
CA TYR A 835 -68.65 14.36 -9.23
C TYR A 835 -69.56 13.46 -8.38
N TYR A 836 -69.67 12.17 -8.72
CA TYR A 836 -70.53 11.23 -8.01
C TYR A 836 -69.96 10.78 -6.66
N SER A 837 -68.64 10.62 -6.53
CA SER A 837 -67.95 10.47 -5.24
C SER A 837 -68.23 11.66 -4.30
N GLY A 838 -68.26 12.89 -4.84
CA GLY A 838 -68.67 14.08 -4.10
C GLY A 838 -70.13 14.01 -3.61
N LEU A 839 -71.06 13.56 -4.45
CA LEU A 839 -72.47 13.38 -4.08
C LEU A 839 -72.66 12.26 -3.04
N ALA A 840 -71.90 11.16 -3.14
CA ALA A 840 -71.94 10.06 -2.17
C ALA A 840 -71.52 10.53 -0.76
N LEU A 841 -70.50 11.39 -0.69
CA LEU A 841 -70.06 12.05 0.54
C LEU A 841 -71.12 13.00 1.10
N GLU A 842 -71.78 13.81 0.25
CA GLU A 842 -72.86 14.71 0.67
C GLU A 842 -74.11 13.96 1.17
N ALA A 843 -74.42 12.82 0.55
CA ALA A 843 -75.50 11.92 0.93
C ALA A 843 -75.19 11.11 2.22
N GLY A 844 -73.92 11.08 2.64
CA GLY A 844 -73.46 10.35 3.82
C GLY A 844 -73.37 8.84 3.63
N LEU A 845 -73.18 8.39 2.39
CA LEU A 845 -72.99 6.99 2.02
C LEU A 845 -71.57 6.49 2.34
N VAL A 846 -70.59 7.41 2.33
CA VAL A 846 -69.19 7.18 2.71
C VAL A 846 -68.85 7.98 3.98
N ASP A 847 -68.04 7.43 4.89
CA ASP A 847 -67.67 8.12 6.13
C ASP A 847 -66.51 9.11 5.95
N ASN A 848 -66.50 10.24 6.67
CA ASN A 848 -65.44 11.25 6.55
C ASN A 848 -64.06 10.75 7.08
N ALA A 849 -63.95 9.50 7.52
CA ALA A 849 -62.73 8.91 8.07
C ALA A 849 -62.01 7.99 7.04
N SER A 850 -62.75 7.35 6.14
CA SER A 850 -62.25 6.50 5.05
C SER A 850 -61.46 7.27 4.00
N VAL A 851 -61.79 8.54 3.75
CA VAL A 851 -61.10 9.49 2.85
C VAL A 851 -59.58 9.62 3.10
N SER A 852 -59.08 9.16 4.24
CA SER A 852 -57.66 9.26 4.63
C SER A 852 -56.99 7.93 4.99
N ALA A 853 -57.72 6.81 4.93
CA ALA A 853 -57.29 5.58 5.60
C ALA A 853 -56.71 4.53 4.65
N TYR A 854 -57.25 4.34 3.46
CA TYR A 854 -56.80 3.26 2.56
C TYR A 854 -57.26 3.56 1.14
N GLY A 855 -56.34 3.92 0.25
CA GLY A 855 -56.45 3.68 -1.19
C GLY A 855 -57.50 4.47 -1.96
N ALA A 856 -58.78 4.45 -1.55
CA ALA A 856 -59.89 5.04 -2.24
C ALA A 856 -60.59 6.15 -1.43
N ARG A 857 -60.92 7.23 -2.11
CA ARG A 857 -61.61 8.43 -1.64
C ARG A 857 -63.11 8.36 -1.94
N GLY A 858 -63.70 7.18 -1.98
CA GLY A 858 -65.11 7.02 -2.33
C GLY A 858 -65.42 5.60 -2.77
N VAL A 859 -66.53 5.48 -3.51
CA VAL A 859 -66.95 4.26 -4.23
C VAL A 859 -66.59 4.32 -5.72
N LEU A 860 -66.03 5.47 -6.17
CA LEU A 860 -65.62 5.80 -7.53
C LEU A 860 -64.38 6.71 -7.42
N ASP A 861 -63.27 6.17 -6.94
CA ASP A 861 -61.99 6.89 -6.88
C ASP A 861 -61.27 6.73 -8.22
N PRO A 862 -61.14 7.81 -9.01
CA PRO A 862 -60.59 7.75 -10.37
C PRO A 862 -59.11 7.34 -10.46
N SER A 863 -58.43 7.23 -9.31
CA SER A 863 -57.03 6.76 -9.26
C SER A 863 -56.90 5.26 -9.05
N MET A 864 -58.00 4.52 -8.88
CA MET A 864 -57.99 3.12 -8.51
C MET A 864 -59.11 2.34 -9.21
N PRO A 865 -58.77 1.33 -10.06
CA PRO A 865 -59.78 0.65 -10.87
C PRO A 865 -60.84 -0.12 -10.09
N ASP A 866 -60.64 -0.32 -8.78
CA ASP A 866 -61.49 -1.06 -7.83
C ASP A 866 -61.29 -0.37 -6.47
N SER A 867 -62.10 0.65 -6.21
CA SER A 867 -61.98 1.56 -5.07
C SER A 867 -62.26 0.89 -3.74
N ASP A 868 -63.24 0.00 -3.70
CA ASP A 868 -63.64 -0.64 -2.45
C ASP A 868 -62.89 -1.97 -2.16
N LEU A 869 -62.07 -2.41 -3.12
CA LEU A 869 -61.20 -3.59 -3.09
C LEU A 869 -61.98 -4.91 -2.96
N ASP A 870 -63.22 -4.96 -3.45
CA ASP A 870 -64.05 -6.16 -3.44
C ASP A 870 -63.72 -7.13 -4.60
N GLY A 871 -62.92 -6.68 -5.56
CA GLY A 871 -62.45 -7.42 -6.73
C GLY A 871 -63.29 -7.21 -7.99
N ILE A 872 -64.24 -6.26 -7.98
CA ILE A 872 -65.01 -5.81 -9.14
C ILE A 872 -64.57 -4.37 -9.47
N PRO A 873 -64.19 -4.06 -10.72
CA PRO A 873 -63.87 -2.70 -11.08
C PRO A 873 -65.04 -1.74 -10.94
N ASP A 874 -64.77 -0.49 -10.58
CA ASP A 874 -65.79 0.54 -10.28
C ASP A 874 -66.77 0.73 -11.45
N GLY A 875 -66.30 0.84 -12.69
CA GLY A 875 -67.16 0.88 -13.89
C GLY A 875 -68.07 -0.34 -14.11
N LEU A 876 -67.74 -1.48 -13.50
CA LEU A 876 -68.51 -2.74 -13.55
C LEU A 876 -69.31 -3.01 -12.27
N GLU A 877 -69.24 -2.13 -11.27
CA GLU A 877 -69.99 -2.24 -10.03
C GLU A 877 -71.43 -1.72 -10.18
N ASP A 878 -72.35 -2.23 -9.36
CA ASP A 878 -73.71 -1.71 -9.16
C ASP A 878 -73.86 -1.39 -7.66
N PRO A 879 -73.50 -0.16 -7.24
CA PRO A 879 -73.42 0.20 -5.82
C PRO A 879 -74.79 0.33 -5.13
N ASP A 880 -75.87 0.54 -5.89
CA ASP A 880 -77.19 0.86 -5.35
C ASP A 880 -78.27 -0.22 -5.57
N ASP A 881 -77.87 -1.37 -6.12
CA ASP A 881 -78.64 -2.59 -6.32
C ASP A 881 -79.96 -2.32 -7.09
N ASP A 882 -79.93 -1.42 -8.08
CA ASP A 882 -81.13 -0.93 -8.73
C ASP A 882 -81.58 -1.76 -9.96
N GLY A 883 -80.76 -2.73 -10.37
CA GLY A 883 -81.00 -3.66 -11.47
C GLY A 883 -82.28 -4.51 -11.36
N LEU A 884 -82.55 -5.32 -12.39
CA LEU A 884 -83.78 -6.12 -12.45
C LEU A 884 -83.71 -7.36 -11.56
N ASN A 885 -84.78 -7.60 -10.80
CA ASN A 885 -84.88 -8.78 -9.95
C ASN A 885 -84.82 -10.10 -10.75
N ARG A 886 -83.72 -10.85 -10.60
CA ARG A 886 -83.45 -12.16 -11.18
C ARG A 886 -84.59 -13.17 -11.02
N THR A 887 -85.24 -13.20 -9.85
CA THR A 887 -86.35 -14.12 -9.59
C THR A 887 -87.58 -13.79 -10.43
N GLY A 888 -87.77 -12.52 -10.79
CA GLY A 888 -88.80 -12.05 -11.71
C GLY A 888 -88.53 -12.52 -13.14
N LEU A 889 -87.29 -12.36 -13.60
CA LEU A 889 -86.85 -12.77 -14.94
C LEU A 889 -86.89 -14.29 -15.12
N ILE A 890 -86.39 -15.08 -14.17
CA ILE A 890 -86.44 -16.56 -14.23
C ILE A 890 -87.89 -17.05 -14.29
N ARG A 891 -88.81 -16.42 -13.54
CA ARG A 891 -90.24 -16.77 -13.62
C ARG A 891 -90.88 -16.43 -14.96
N LYS A 892 -90.36 -15.43 -15.66
CA LYS A 892 -90.84 -14.97 -16.97
C LYS A 892 -90.35 -15.89 -18.09
N TYR A 893 -89.03 -16.10 -18.18
CA TYR A 893 -88.39 -16.85 -19.28
C TYR A 893 -88.19 -18.35 -19.01
N CYS A 894 -88.29 -18.78 -17.74
CA CYS A 894 -88.17 -20.19 -17.34
C CYS A 894 -89.16 -20.54 -16.20
N PRO A 895 -90.49 -20.42 -16.43
CA PRO A 895 -91.51 -20.61 -15.40
C PRO A 895 -91.51 -22.00 -14.73
N GLY A 896 -90.96 -23.02 -15.40
CA GLY A 896 -90.82 -24.39 -14.90
C GLY A 896 -89.50 -24.73 -14.21
N TYR A 897 -88.57 -23.78 -14.01
CA TYR A 897 -87.19 -24.02 -13.54
C TYR A 897 -87.08 -24.93 -12.30
N ASN A 898 -88.02 -24.83 -11.35
CA ASN A 898 -88.04 -25.61 -10.11
C ASN A 898 -88.98 -26.85 -10.10
N ASP A 899 -89.65 -27.16 -11.22
CA ASP A 899 -90.56 -28.31 -11.34
C ASP A 899 -89.95 -29.44 -12.20
N THR A 900 -89.45 -30.48 -11.53
CA THR A 900 -88.88 -31.69 -12.17
C THR A 900 -89.85 -32.47 -13.08
N THR A 901 -91.13 -32.09 -13.14
CA THR A 901 -92.15 -32.75 -13.96
C THR A 901 -92.60 -31.95 -15.19
N ASN A 902 -92.24 -30.67 -15.28
CA ASN A 902 -92.44 -29.84 -16.47
C ASN A 902 -91.41 -28.70 -16.50
N SER A 903 -90.38 -28.85 -17.33
CA SER A 903 -89.35 -27.82 -17.56
C SER A 903 -89.62 -27.13 -18.91
N GLU A 904 -90.57 -26.21 -18.94
CA GLU A 904 -90.68 -25.23 -20.02
C GLU A 904 -89.73 -24.08 -19.68
N CYS A 905 -88.61 -24.03 -20.41
CA CYS A 905 -87.54 -23.09 -20.18
C CYS A 905 -87.03 -22.61 -21.53
N ASN A 906 -87.27 -21.33 -21.85
CA ASN A 906 -86.89 -20.75 -23.13
C ASN A 906 -85.49 -20.12 -23.08
N ILE A 907 -85.10 -19.65 -21.89
CA ILE A 907 -83.74 -19.21 -21.57
C ILE A 907 -83.32 -19.93 -20.28
N ASP A 908 -82.41 -20.89 -20.42
CA ASP A 908 -81.96 -21.75 -19.31
C ASP A 908 -80.99 -21.01 -18.37
N PRO A 909 -81.36 -20.78 -17.09
CA PRO A 909 -80.49 -20.11 -16.11
C PRO A 909 -79.21 -20.88 -15.82
N ASP A 910 -79.15 -22.18 -16.12
CA ASP A 910 -77.96 -23.00 -15.90
C ASP A 910 -77.04 -23.04 -17.14
N SER A 911 -77.46 -22.45 -18.27
CA SER A 911 -76.64 -22.33 -19.47
C SER A 911 -75.70 -21.10 -19.38
N PRO A 912 -74.48 -21.14 -19.94
CA PRO A 912 -73.57 -19.99 -19.90
C PRO A 912 -74.14 -18.72 -20.51
N ASP A 913 -74.96 -18.84 -21.56
CA ASP A 913 -75.61 -17.71 -22.21
C ASP A 913 -76.82 -17.19 -21.40
N GLY A 914 -77.55 -18.10 -20.73
CA GLY A 914 -78.64 -17.71 -19.84
C GLY A 914 -78.17 -17.11 -18.52
N GLN A 915 -77.05 -17.57 -17.95
CA GLN A 915 -76.43 -16.93 -16.78
C GLN A 915 -76.10 -15.47 -17.10
N LYS A 916 -75.45 -15.22 -18.24
CA LYS A 916 -75.20 -13.84 -18.70
C LYS A 916 -76.47 -13.02 -18.90
N PHE A 917 -77.56 -13.62 -19.41
CA PHE A 917 -78.83 -12.90 -19.56
C PHE A 917 -79.44 -12.48 -18.22
N TYR A 918 -79.46 -13.38 -17.25
CA TYR A 918 -80.06 -13.08 -15.95
C TYR A 918 -79.16 -12.22 -15.07
N ASP A 919 -77.84 -12.42 -15.14
CA ASP A 919 -76.87 -11.76 -14.27
C ASP A 919 -76.51 -10.35 -14.80
N ASN A 920 -76.41 -10.11 -16.12
CA ASN A 920 -76.20 -8.75 -16.67
C ASN A 920 -77.43 -7.83 -16.52
N LEU A 921 -78.61 -8.41 -16.30
CA LEU A 921 -79.82 -7.63 -16.05
C LEU A 921 -80.07 -7.46 -14.55
N GLU A 922 -79.34 -8.20 -13.70
CA GLU A 922 -79.43 -8.13 -12.24
C GLU A 922 -78.57 -7.00 -11.68
N ASN A 923 -77.49 -6.63 -12.37
CA ASN A 923 -76.58 -5.55 -12.01
C ASN A 923 -76.57 -4.50 -13.12
N TYR A 924 -77.12 -3.31 -12.87
CA TYR A 924 -77.01 -2.20 -13.80
C TYR A 924 -75.74 -1.43 -13.44
N THR A 925 -74.68 -1.56 -14.23
CA THR A 925 -73.35 -1.12 -13.78
C THR A 925 -73.14 0.39 -13.95
N ASN A 926 -72.25 0.98 -13.17
CA ASN A 926 -71.87 2.39 -13.24
C ASN A 926 -71.55 2.87 -14.69
N PHE A 927 -70.86 2.04 -15.49
CA PHE A 927 -70.61 2.34 -16.91
C PHE A 927 -71.89 2.37 -17.76
N GLU A 928 -72.83 1.45 -17.52
CA GLU A 928 -74.12 1.45 -18.21
C GLU A 928 -74.97 2.66 -17.79
N GLU A 929 -74.84 3.10 -16.55
CA GLU A 929 -75.48 4.32 -16.05
C GLU A 929 -74.91 5.60 -16.66
N LEU A 930 -73.58 5.69 -16.78
CA LEU A 930 -72.91 6.76 -17.52
C LEU A 930 -73.46 6.89 -18.95
N GLN A 931 -73.66 5.77 -19.64
CA GLN A 931 -74.18 5.75 -21.02
C GLN A 931 -75.63 6.22 -21.13
N ASN A 932 -76.46 5.94 -20.12
CA ASN A 932 -77.89 6.24 -20.13
C ASN A 932 -78.25 7.52 -19.35
N GLY A 933 -77.27 8.10 -18.65
CA GLY A 933 -77.43 9.34 -17.89
C GLY A 933 -78.18 9.16 -16.57
N THR A 934 -78.09 7.97 -15.96
CA THR A 934 -78.67 7.62 -14.65
C THR A 934 -77.62 7.78 -13.53
N ASN A 935 -77.98 7.50 -12.28
CA ASN A 935 -77.27 7.94 -11.09
C ASN A 935 -76.68 6.75 -10.30
N PRO A 936 -75.35 6.60 -10.28
CA PRO A 936 -74.66 5.40 -9.76
C PRO A 936 -74.70 5.18 -8.26
N ILE A 937 -75.32 6.08 -7.53
CA ILE A 937 -75.40 6.02 -6.07
C ILE A 937 -76.84 6.18 -5.57
N SER A 938 -77.81 6.26 -6.48
CA SER A 938 -79.20 6.52 -6.16
C SER A 938 -80.13 5.88 -7.18
N ASN A 939 -80.73 4.78 -6.74
CA ASN A 939 -81.62 3.95 -7.55
C ASN A 939 -82.81 4.62 -8.24
N ASP A 940 -83.16 5.87 -7.95
CA ASP A 940 -84.24 6.63 -8.62
C ASP A 940 -83.66 8.00 -9.04
N THR A 941 -83.12 8.06 -10.26
CA THR A 941 -82.43 9.24 -10.81
C THR A 941 -83.36 10.44 -10.95
N ASP A 942 -84.58 10.23 -11.42
CA ASP A 942 -85.50 11.32 -11.79
C ASP A 942 -86.57 11.63 -10.71
N GLY A 943 -86.62 10.80 -9.66
CA GLY A 943 -87.43 10.97 -8.47
C GLY A 943 -88.90 10.59 -8.65
N ASP A 944 -89.20 9.68 -9.58
CA ASP A 944 -90.57 9.28 -9.92
C ASP A 944 -91.07 8.00 -9.22
N ASP A 945 -90.26 7.48 -8.28
CA ASP A 945 -90.43 6.23 -7.53
C ASP A 945 -90.19 4.94 -8.35
N TRP A 946 -89.65 5.01 -9.57
CA TRP A 946 -89.12 3.85 -10.30
C TRP A 946 -87.61 3.73 -10.12
N ASN A 947 -87.14 2.47 -10.13
CA ASN A 947 -85.69 2.24 -10.11
C ASN A 947 -85.13 2.36 -11.53
N ASP A 948 -83.93 2.93 -11.70
CA ASP A 948 -83.37 3.24 -13.01
C ASP A 948 -83.18 1.98 -13.89
N GLY A 949 -82.73 0.86 -13.31
CA GLY A 949 -82.66 -0.44 -14.00
C GLY A 949 -83.98 -0.86 -14.70
N PRO A 950 -85.12 -0.98 -13.98
CA PRO A 950 -86.45 -1.14 -14.56
C PRO A 950 -86.86 -0.07 -15.58
N GLU A 951 -86.51 1.20 -15.36
CA GLU A 951 -86.87 2.28 -16.29
C GLU A 951 -86.21 2.09 -17.65
N VAL A 952 -84.89 1.89 -17.65
CA VAL A 952 -84.10 1.72 -18.87
C VAL A 952 -84.46 0.42 -19.57
N TYR A 953 -84.66 -0.67 -18.82
CA TYR A 953 -84.99 -1.97 -19.43
C TYR A 953 -86.33 -1.95 -20.17
N TYR A 954 -87.39 -1.39 -19.57
CA TYR A 954 -88.74 -1.39 -20.16
C TYR A 954 -89.01 -0.25 -21.13
N GLN A 955 -88.05 0.66 -21.30
CA GLN A 955 -88.15 1.73 -22.29
C GLN A 955 -88.16 1.14 -23.71
N ASP A 956 -88.90 1.78 -24.60
CA ASP A 956 -89.01 1.43 -26.02
C ASP A 956 -88.54 2.66 -26.82
N HIS A 957 -87.24 2.69 -27.11
CA HIS A 957 -86.56 3.87 -27.65
C HIS A 957 -87.00 4.21 -29.08
N ASP A 958 -87.34 3.22 -29.90
CA ASP A 958 -87.78 3.40 -31.29
C ASP A 958 -89.30 3.24 -31.51
N ASN A 959 -90.04 2.93 -30.44
CA ASN A 959 -91.49 2.73 -30.40
C ASN A 959 -91.98 1.57 -31.27
N ASP A 960 -91.18 0.53 -31.40
CA ASP A 960 -91.53 -0.66 -32.18
C ASP A 960 -92.34 -1.69 -31.36
N GLY A 961 -92.38 -1.53 -30.04
CA GLY A 961 -93.09 -2.39 -29.10
C GLY A 961 -92.23 -3.51 -28.47
N MET A 962 -90.93 -3.54 -28.73
CA MET A 962 -89.92 -4.30 -28.00
C MET A 962 -89.28 -3.42 -26.92
N ALA A 963 -88.70 -4.06 -25.90
CA ALA A 963 -88.04 -3.35 -24.81
C ALA A 963 -86.56 -3.17 -25.14
N THR A 964 -86.02 -1.98 -24.95
CA THR A 964 -84.63 -1.62 -25.24
C THR A 964 -83.64 -2.52 -24.52
N GLY A 965 -83.87 -2.83 -23.24
CA GLY A 965 -83.00 -3.76 -22.51
C GLY A 965 -83.06 -5.20 -23.04
N TRP A 966 -84.17 -5.61 -23.66
CA TRP A 966 -84.29 -6.91 -24.32
C TRP A 966 -83.58 -6.93 -25.67
N GLU A 967 -83.72 -5.86 -26.46
CA GLU A 967 -83.05 -5.69 -27.74
C GLU A 967 -81.53 -5.64 -27.59
N PHE A 968 -81.05 -4.87 -26.61
CA PHE A 968 -79.63 -4.76 -26.27
C PHE A 968 -79.00 -6.12 -25.99
N HIS A 969 -79.63 -6.94 -25.13
CA HIS A 969 -79.11 -8.27 -24.80
C HIS A 969 -78.97 -9.18 -26.03
N PHE A 970 -79.99 -9.22 -26.88
CA PHE A 970 -79.97 -10.00 -28.11
C PHE A 970 -79.24 -9.30 -29.26
N LYS A 971 -78.50 -8.22 -28.98
CA LYS A 971 -77.71 -7.41 -29.93
C LYS A 971 -78.52 -7.00 -31.15
N PHE A 972 -79.77 -6.65 -30.91
CA PHE A 972 -80.61 -5.87 -31.81
C PHE A 972 -80.27 -4.39 -31.61
N ASP A 973 -80.67 -3.54 -32.56
CA ASP A 973 -80.37 -2.11 -32.49
C ASP A 973 -81.57 -1.43 -31.84
N PRO A 974 -81.50 -0.97 -30.57
CA PRO A 974 -82.66 -0.42 -29.87
C PRO A 974 -83.23 0.87 -30.48
N PHE A 975 -82.60 1.38 -31.55
CA PHE A 975 -83.04 2.55 -32.30
C PHE A 975 -83.52 2.21 -33.73
N ASP A 976 -83.56 0.93 -34.14
CA ASP A 976 -84.02 0.47 -35.47
C ASP A 976 -85.25 -0.44 -35.44
N ALA A 977 -86.43 0.19 -35.49
CA ALA A 977 -87.75 -0.45 -35.46
C ALA A 977 -88.04 -1.48 -36.57
N ALA A 978 -87.10 -1.69 -37.50
CA ALA A 978 -87.20 -2.71 -38.54
C ALA A 978 -86.82 -4.12 -38.04
N ASP A 979 -85.96 -4.24 -37.03
CA ASP A 979 -85.48 -5.54 -36.54
C ASP A 979 -86.58 -6.38 -35.89
N ARG A 980 -87.62 -5.72 -35.36
CA ARG A 980 -88.90 -6.30 -34.97
C ARG A 980 -89.45 -7.40 -35.87
N MET A 981 -89.32 -7.19 -37.18
CA MET A 981 -89.93 -7.99 -38.24
C MET A 981 -88.96 -9.02 -38.84
N VAL A 982 -87.74 -9.09 -38.30
CA VAL A 982 -86.71 -10.05 -38.71
C VAL A 982 -86.92 -11.37 -37.94
N ASP A 983 -86.70 -12.48 -38.64
CA ASP A 983 -86.62 -13.83 -38.08
C ASP A 983 -85.13 -14.18 -38.07
N GLN A 984 -84.49 -13.98 -36.91
CA GLN A 984 -83.03 -13.96 -36.80
C GLN A 984 -82.42 -15.36 -36.74
N ASP A 985 -83.13 -16.33 -36.14
CA ASP A 985 -82.66 -17.71 -36.00
C ASP A 985 -83.23 -18.68 -37.07
N GLY A 986 -84.23 -18.23 -37.84
CA GLY A 986 -84.80 -18.94 -38.96
C GLY A 986 -85.83 -20.01 -38.57
N ASP A 987 -86.41 -19.93 -37.37
CA ASP A 987 -87.42 -20.86 -36.87
C ASP A 987 -88.83 -20.59 -37.46
N GLY A 988 -89.02 -19.45 -38.12
CA GLY A 988 -90.26 -19.00 -38.73
C GLY A 988 -91.09 -18.02 -37.91
N HIS A 989 -90.58 -17.56 -36.77
CA HIS A 989 -91.13 -16.52 -35.90
C HIS A 989 -90.28 -15.25 -36.00
N VAL A 990 -90.90 -14.07 -35.86
CA VAL A 990 -90.16 -12.79 -35.90
C VAL A 990 -89.81 -12.34 -34.49
N ASN A 991 -88.75 -11.55 -34.33
CA ASN A 991 -88.22 -11.08 -33.06
C ASN A 991 -89.30 -10.54 -32.10
N TYR A 992 -90.26 -9.75 -32.57
CA TYR A 992 -91.36 -9.26 -31.72
C TYR A 992 -92.27 -10.35 -31.18
N CYS A 993 -92.51 -11.38 -31.98
CA CYS A 993 -93.29 -12.52 -31.53
C CYS A 993 -92.56 -13.33 -30.47
N GLU A 994 -91.24 -13.37 -30.56
CA GLU A 994 -90.39 -14.03 -29.59
C GLU A 994 -90.27 -13.21 -28.30
N TYR A 995 -90.09 -11.90 -28.40
CA TYR A 995 -90.18 -10.96 -27.28
C TYR A 995 -91.51 -11.10 -26.52
N LYS A 996 -92.63 -11.16 -27.25
CA LYS A 996 -93.97 -11.27 -26.66
C LYS A 996 -94.24 -12.59 -25.93
N TRP A 997 -93.62 -13.68 -26.38
CA TRP A 997 -93.79 -15.01 -25.82
C TRP A 997 -92.57 -15.48 -25.01
N ASP A 998 -91.67 -14.55 -24.71
CA ASP A 998 -90.49 -14.77 -23.87
C ASP A 998 -89.62 -15.94 -24.39
N THR A 999 -89.46 -16.05 -25.72
CA THR A 999 -88.60 -17.04 -26.40
C THR A 999 -87.26 -16.44 -26.82
N ASN A 1000 -86.27 -17.29 -27.13
CA ASN A 1000 -84.92 -16.84 -27.46
C ASN A 1000 -84.76 -16.65 -28.98
N PRO A 1001 -84.65 -15.40 -29.49
CA PRO A 1001 -84.62 -15.06 -30.92
C PRO A 1001 -83.31 -15.42 -31.63
N ARG A 1002 -82.40 -16.11 -30.94
CA ARG A 1002 -81.12 -16.58 -31.49
C ARG A 1002 -80.98 -18.10 -31.41
N ASP A 1003 -81.94 -18.79 -30.81
CA ASP A 1003 -81.93 -20.25 -30.69
C ASP A 1003 -83.10 -20.86 -31.47
N PRO A 1004 -82.86 -21.49 -32.63
CA PRO A 1004 -83.92 -22.05 -33.47
C PRO A 1004 -84.65 -23.25 -32.84
N THR A 1005 -84.28 -23.65 -31.62
CA THR A 1005 -84.97 -24.65 -30.82
C THR A 1005 -85.87 -24.06 -29.72
N SER A 1006 -85.80 -22.73 -29.50
CA SER A 1006 -86.59 -21.95 -28.54
C SER A 1006 -87.66 -21.13 -29.25
N PHE A 1007 -88.82 -21.74 -29.47
CA PHE A 1007 -89.89 -21.14 -30.29
C PHE A 1007 -91.25 -21.18 -29.59
N PRO A 1008 -92.18 -20.26 -29.95
CA PRO A 1008 -93.51 -20.22 -29.34
C PRO A 1008 -94.30 -21.52 -29.52
N GLY A 1009 -94.97 -21.98 -28.46
CA GLY A 1009 -95.68 -23.26 -28.39
C GLY A 1009 -96.96 -23.33 -29.23
N GLN A 1010 -97.49 -24.55 -29.47
CA GLN A 1010 -98.77 -24.75 -30.18
C GLN A 1010 -99.97 -24.19 -29.39
N GLY A 1011 -100.28 -22.91 -29.62
CA GLY A 1011 -101.37 -22.18 -28.96
C GLY A 1011 -101.08 -20.69 -28.79
N GLU A 1012 -99.83 -20.28 -28.94
CA GLU A 1012 -99.33 -18.93 -28.75
C GLU A 1012 -99.41 -18.14 -30.07
N LEU A 1013 -100.53 -17.44 -30.26
CA LEU A 1013 -100.77 -16.66 -31.46
C LEU A 1013 -100.14 -15.27 -31.31
N CYS A 1014 -99.13 -14.98 -32.11
CA CYS A 1014 -98.61 -13.63 -32.30
C CYS A 1014 -99.10 -13.04 -33.62
N ASP A 1015 -99.50 -11.77 -33.59
CA ASP A 1015 -99.73 -10.96 -34.79
C ASP A 1015 -98.58 -9.93 -34.86
N PRO A 1016 -97.61 -10.09 -35.76
CA PRO A 1016 -96.44 -9.21 -35.86
C PRO A 1016 -96.79 -7.79 -36.37
N PHE A 1017 -98.05 -7.57 -36.75
CA PHE A 1017 -98.58 -6.27 -37.18
C PHE A 1017 -99.58 -5.68 -36.18
N ALA A 1018 -99.76 -6.29 -35.00
CA ALA A 1018 -100.57 -5.69 -33.94
C ALA A 1018 -99.87 -4.41 -33.45
N GLN A 1019 -100.65 -3.32 -33.36
CA GLN A 1019 -100.25 -2.07 -32.71
C GLN A 1019 -100.54 -2.11 -31.23
#